data_AF-A0A8C4T7S6-F1
#
_entry.id   AF-A0A8C4T7S6-F1
#
_cell.length_a   1.000
_cell.length_b   1.000
_cell.length_c   1.000
_cell.angle_alpha   90.00
_cell.angle_beta   90.00
_cell.angle_gamma   90.00
#
_symmetry.space_group_name_H-M   'P 1'
#
loop_
_entity.id
_entity.type
_entity.pdbx_description
1 polymer ?
#
loop_
_entity_poly.entity_id
_entity_poly.type
_entity_poly.pdbx_seq_one_letter_code
_entity_poly.pdbx_strand_id
1 'polypeptide(L)'
;MKAQKGWSCSVFILLHMTNVTWTQIFKVVSPSSAVLVFVGENVTLPASLYPTMSAQTFDVRWFRDDFYSLVLSYQDFQIRPERQSQAYKGRTVLFLEELLNGNVSLRLQDVRVSDGGLYKCFVDSGPWNDEVHITLNVEVLGDQPSISIGSTEHKQTKLKCMSEKWGTTPDLTWRDMNGVDVTSESRVTEERDNEGFLRVSSFLPVKQEFSVFSCLMRSKAPKPDWHSGLTIYVFSPGVPGWSVVFWLSLFLYVAVAGLLIFQWRRMKGHKARYESKAYFLQLYYLRKEIEKTKAPAFSQTIPKVLQRYRHEDLLKITEYFRPCLTYLIKAKMTNILESLVSKEILTNDEIVKVKKESEGTEGVDSFISEVMKKDRVVLISLWEALAEQLERFQSPNLIRLMEEVTEERRNLLEEIDSSVQSPAFDPHIKDLHATHRLTVSESTRTLEAQVSPGDPHTTAVCFETRYTELVVITQDTRSHKETEHELVKTGRIHGELMEEGAAEKCERIWIEQLFWKSPVSVNPVNVIVVSGMVGIGKTTMVQKIMYDWARGTQYQRFAFVFLFKFRELNLLDNENETQMSLTKLIERHYKYLSNDPLKVILQKPETLLFIFDGLDEYKHKLDFTQSQLCSNPDVEVPVHILFTSLVRRTLLKGCSVLITSRPTALEAMDMERVDQFVEILGFFPEQRLTYCKKFFGDAALAAEASQYVEENTILYSMCFNPSFCWMICSVLRSHFVTPEKKHGACPRTVTEMFVMFLHNIQTNHRQEVKNQQMILVKLGKMAYYGLENRIHVFNETEEMVTFSLQPDLSSPFISGILQRQSTLEHTTYTFYQFNLQEFMAACSFYLKPSRDMEEILKNWDSCKDDRFEIAIRFIAGLAWCSVLKTVEKILGEFEGNTVKCIQEWVKQKAKRTLQGGDKSESLRVCYWLCETQNKELIRDAIGKDLKLDFRNTTLSAVDCAVLASVISCCGELKELNLSETPLTPECIRRLAEGFSCCSVVWLRSCNLSARCCSALSSALSTPNSWPTLLGLNENNMEDSGMEQLCEGLRSPNCKLKKLWLKSCGLTSACCSALSSVLSSPNSQLTYLSLSYNNLGDSGARQLSEGLRSDNCKLETLRLKYSGINDSEKRNLWSLEEELRKSGHQLTIST
;
A
#
# COMPACT_ATOMS: atom_id res chain seq x y z
N MET A 1 20.37 -47.50 29.60
CA MET A 1 21.54 -46.89 30.26
C MET A 1 22.72 -47.86 30.19
N LYS A 2 23.88 -47.32 29.80
CA LYS A 2 25.25 -47.80 29.98
C LYS A 2 25.80 -48.97 29.13
N ALA A 3 26.96 -48.65 28.56
CA ALA A 3 28.14 -49.48 28.31
C ALA A 3 28.24 -50.25 26.98
N GLN A 4 28.79 -49.55 25.97
CA GLN A 4 30.12 -49.84 25.40
C GLN A 4 30.71 -51.24 25.70
N LYS A 5 30.89 -52.06 24.66
CA LYS A 5 32.17 -52.35 23.98
C LYS A 5 32.09 -53.69 23.26
N GLY A 6 32.47 -53.69 21.98
CA GLY A 6 33.50 -54.65 21.56
C GLY A 6 33.34 -55.28 20.17
N TRP A 7 34.20 -54.81 19.26
CA TRP A 7 35.02 -55.60 18.31
C TRP A 7 34.49 -55.85 16.89
N SER A 8 35.22 -55.21 15.95
CA SER A 8 35.79 -55.76 14.69
C SER A 8 34.84 -56.54 13.78
N CYS A 9 34.48 -55.98 12.62
CA CYS A 9 35.19 -56.27 11.35
C CYS A 9 35.52 -57.77 11.24
N SER A 10 34.98 -58.53 10.30
CA SER A 10 35.23 -58.34 8.88
C SER A 10 34.42 -59.35 8.08
N VAL A 11 33.42 -58.94 7.30
CA VAL A 11 33.07 -59.57 6.02
C VAL A 11 32.25 -58.53 5.27
N PHE A 12 32.87 -57.79 4.35
CA PHE A 12 32.29 -57.29 3.09
C PHE A 12 33.34 -56.44 2.37
N ILE A 13 34.57 -56.96 2.31
CA ILE A 13 35.54 -56.63 1.26
C ILE A 13 35.18 -57.55 0.11
N LEU A 14 34.38 -57.09 -0.86
CA LEU A 14 34.45 -57.57 -2.25
C LEU A 14 33.42 -56.91 -3.18
N LEU A 15 33.26 -55.58 -3.15
CA LEU A 15 32.78 -54.81 -4.31
C LEU A 15 32.89 -53.32 -4.00
N HIS A 16 33.98 -52.72 -4.46
CA HIS A 16 34.12 -51.33 -4.95
C HIS A 16 35.56 -50.85 -4.76
N MET A 17 36.50 -51.61 -5.31
CA MET A 17 37.70 -50.99 -5.87
C MET A 17 37.46 -50.77 -7.35
N THR A 18 37.73 -49.53 -7.76
CA THR A 18 37.79 -48.97 -9.12
C THR A 18 36.49 -48.31 -9.64
N ASN A 19 36.42 -46.98 -9.44
CA ASN A 19 36.44 -45.96 -10.51
C ASN A 19 35.36 -44.86 -10.30
N VAL A 20 35.64 -43.57 -10.18
CA VAL A 20 36.83 -42.73 -9.99
C VAL A 20 36.21 -41.47 -9.37
N THR A 21 36.49 -41.12 -8.11
CA THR A 21 36.22 -39.75 -7.67
C THR A 21 37.19 -38.88 -8.45
N TRP A 22 36.65 -38.02 -9.31
CA TRP A 22 37.45 -37.00 -9.98
C TRP A 22 38.26 -36.28 -8.90
N THR A 23 39.57 -36.44 -8.90
CA THR A 23 40.46 -35.61 -8.09
C THR A 23 40.33 -34.19 -8.65
N GLN A 24 39.46 -33.40 -8.03
CA GLN A 24 39.31 -31.99 -8.38
C GLN A 24 40.54 -31.26 -7.84
N ILE A 25 41.53 -31.12 -8.71
CA ILE A 25 42.73 -30.33 -8.46
C ILE A 25 42.31 -28.86 -8.52
N PHE A 26 42.52 -28.15 -7.42
CA PHE A 26 42.32 -26.70 -7.34
C PHE A 26 43.61 -26.03 -6.89
N LYS A 27 43.71 -24.73 -7.20
CA LYS A 27 44.69 -23.84 -6.59
C LYS A 27 43.99 -22.77 -5.76
N VAL A 28 44.56 -22.39 -4.63
CA VAL A 28 44.11 -21.22 -3.89
C VAL A 28 44.84 -20.01 -4.45
N VAL A 29 44.09 -19.09 -5.06
CA VAL A 29 44.63 -17.89 -5.68
C VAL A 29 44.16 -16.65 -4.93
N SER A 30 45.07 -15.69 -4.80
CA SER A 30 44.78 -14.36 -4.27
C SER A 30 45.13 -13.31 -5.33
N PRO A 31 44.25 -12.33 -5.59
CA PRO A 31 44.52 -11.25 -6.54
C PRO A 31 45.62 -10.28 -6.07
N SER A 32 45.92 -10.24 -4.76
CA SER A 32 46.90 -9.32 -4.18
C SER A 32 47.76 -10.03 -3.13
N SER A 33 49.09 -10.02 -3.30
CA SER A 33 50.02 -10.58 -2.31
C SER A 33 50.22 -9.69 -1.08
N ALA A 34 49.78 -8.43 -1.13
CA ALA A 34 49.78 -7.52 0.01
C ALA A 34 48.49 -6.69 0.07
N VAL A 35 47.92 -6.54 1.27
CA VAL A 35 46.72 -5.75 1.54
C VAL A 35 47.07 -4.68 2.57
N LEU A 36 46.77 -3.42 2.28
CA LEU A 36 46.98 -2.30 3.20
C LEU A 36 45.69 -2.00 3.97
N VAL A 37 45.78 -1.84 5.29
CA VAL A 37 44.67 -1.43 6.15
C VAL A 37 45.15 -0.49 7.25
N PHE A 38 44.26 0.40 7.70
CA PHE A 38 44.52 1.26 8.85
C PHE A 38 43.99 0.66 10.15
N VAL A 39 44.68 0.91 11.26
CA VAL A 39 44.25 0.44 12.59
C VAL A 39 42.80 0.86 12.88
N GLY A 40 41.98 -0.08 13.35
CA GLY A 40 40.56 0.09 13.67
C GLY A 40 39.60 -0.14 12.49
N GLU A 41 40.10 -0.24 11.26
CA GLU A 41 39.27 -0.61 10.10
C GLU A 41 39.06 -2.13 10.00
N ASN A 42 38.09 -2.54 9.17
CA ASN A 42 37.88 -3.95 8.82
C ASN A 42 38.56 -4.24 7.47
N VAL A 43 39.29 -5.34 7.35
CA VAL A 43 39.97 -5.77 6.12
C VAL A 43 39.47 -7.12 5.65
N THR A 44 39.48 -7.33 4.34
CA THR A 44 39.29 -8.67 3.75
C THR A 44 40.58 -9.10 3.08
N LEU A 45 41.10 -10.25 3.48
CA LEU A 45 42.22 -10.93 2.85
C LEU A 45 41.66 -11.84 1.74
N PRO A 46 41.82 -11.48 0.46
CA PRO A 46 41.12 -12.14 -0.62
C PRO A 46 41.78 -13.48 -0.98
N ALA A 47 41.03 -14.57 -0.95
CA ALA A 47 41.48 -15.87 -1.41
C ALA A 47 40.31 -16.64 -2.05
N SER A 48 40.57 -17.30 -3.17
CA SER A 48 39.55 -18.02 -3.92
C SER A 48 40.12 -19.26 -4.60
N LEU A 49 39.27 -20.24 -4.92
CA LEU A 49 39.67 -21.45 -5.61
C LEU A 49 39.68 -21.23 -7.14
N TYR A 50 40.75 -21.70 -7.80
CA TYR A 50 40.89 -21.73 -9.25
C TYR A 50 41.21 -23.15 -9.73
N PRO A 51 40.41 -23.74 -10.64
CA PRO A 51 39.15 -23.20 -11.16
C PRO A 51 38.06 -23.08 -10.09
N THR A 52 37.09 -22.18 -10.30
CA THR A 52 36.01 -21.89 -9.34
C THR A 52 35.18 -23.13 -9.05
N MET A 53 35.11 -23.53 -7.78
CA MET A 53 34.35 -24.70 -7.31
C MET A 53 33.94 -24.54 -5.85
N SER A 54 32.97 -25.33 -5.41
CA SER A 54 32.47 -25.26 -4.03
C SER A 54 33.52 -25.71 -3.02
N ALA A 55 33.86 -24.82 -2.09
CA ALA A 55 34.72 -25.09 -0.94
C ALA A 55 33.93 -25.48 0.32
N GLN A 56 32.60 -25.64 0.25
CA GLN A 56 31.76 -25.91 1.43
C GLN A 56 32.14 -27.20 2.17
N THR A 57 32.59 -28.21 1.43
CA THR A 57 33.01 -29.50 1.99
C THR A 57 34.50 -29.52 2.32
N PHE A 58 35.23 -28.42 2.09
CA PHE A 58 36.68 -28.35 2.26
C PHE A 58 37.03 -27.77 3.62
N ASP A 59 38.19 -28.19 4.13
CA ASP A 59 38.77 -27.63 5.34
C ASP A 59 39.53 -26.35 4.98
N VAL A 60 39.00 -25.19 5.40
CA VAL A 60 39.62 -23.89 5.16
C VAL A 60 40.22 -23.37 6.46
N ARG A 61 41.53 -23.15 6.47
CA ARG A 61 42.27 -22.70 7.65
C ARG A 61 43.14 -21.50 7.33
N TRP A 62 43.04 -20.47 8.15
CA TRP A 62 43.86 -19.28 8.09
C TRP A 62 44.81 -19.23 9.28
N PHE A 63 46.10 -19.05 9.00
CA PHE A 63 47.17 -18.97 9.98
C PHE A 63 47.97 -17.68 9.81
N ARG A 64 48.70 -17.30 10.86
CA ARG A 64 49.86 -16.40 10.71
C ARG A 64 51.07 -17.21 10.25
N ASP A 65 52.09 -16.51 9.77
CA ASP A 65 53.39 -17.07 9.32
C ASP A 65 54.11 -17.94 10.36
N ASP A 66 53.76 -17.80 11.64
CA ASP A 66 54.30 -18.63 12.72
C ASP A 66 53.70 -20.06 12.74
N PHE A 67 52.73 -20.38 11.89
CA PHE A 67 51.99 -21.66 11.79
C PHE A 67 51.22 -22.11 13.05
N TYR A 68 51.50 -21.52 14.22
CA TYR A 68 50.86 -21.85 15.50
C TYR A 68 49.68 -20.93 15.82
N SER A 69 49.62 -19.74 15.24
CA SER A 69 48.53 -18.80 15.47
C SER A 69 47.38 -19.05 14.47
N LEU A 70 46.41 -19.87 14.87
CA LEU A 70 45.21 -20.15 14.08
C LEU A 70 44.25 -18.95 14.14
N VAL A 71 44.07 -18.29 13.00
CA VAL A 71 43.25 -17.09 12.84
C VAL A 71 41.78 -17.47 12.63
N LEU A 72 41.54 -18.42 11.72
CA LEU A 72 40.21 -18.97 11.46
C LEU A 72 40.31 -20.43 11.01
N SER A 73 39.37 -21.26 11.44
CA SER A 73 39.26 -22.65 11.01
C SER A 73 37.81 -22.98 10.68
N TYR A 74 37.57 -23.46 9.47
CA TYR A 74 36.30 -23.97 9.00
C TYR A 74 36.49 -25.44 8.63
N GLN A 75 35.79 -26.33 9.33
CA GLN A 75 35.87 -27.79 9.18
C GLN A 75 34.51 -28.38 9.56
N ASP A 76 34.11 -29.49 8.93
CA ASP A 76 32.80 -30.13 9.14
C ASP A 76 31.61 -29.16 8.98
N PHE A 77 31.66 -28.31 7.96
CA PHE A 77 30.63 -27.30 7.65
C PHE A 77 30.43 -26.21 8.70
N GLN A 78 31.31 -26.08 9.70
CA GLN A 78 31.21 -25.07 10.74
C GLN A 78 32.54 -24.36 10.99
N ILE A 79 32.45 -23.08 11.37
CA ILE A 79 33.60 -22.35 11.91
C ILE A 79 33.86 -22.88 13.32
N ARG A 80 35.12 -23.18 13.64
CA ARG A 80 35.59 -23.73 14.92
C ARG A 80 36.28 -22.64 15.77
N PRO A 81 35.54 -21.69 16.36
CA PRO A 81 36.12 -20.58 17.13
C PRO A 81 36.90 -21.05 18.38
N GLU A 82 36.58 -22.22 18.91
CA GLU A 82 37.29 -22.84 20.04
C GLU A 82 38.76 -23.15 19.73
N ARG A 83 39.11 -23.33 18.44
CA ARG A 83 40.48 -23.58 17.99
C ARG A 83 41.25 -22.29 17.64
N GLN A 84 40.56 -21.15 17.51
CA GLN A 84 41.20 -19.88 17.16
C GLN A 84 42.05 -19.34 18.32
N SER A 85 43.17 -18.71 17.98
CA SER A 85 43.98 -17.98 18.94
C SER A 85 43.18 -16.84 19.57
N GLN A 86 43.41 -16.58 20.86
CA GLN A 86 42.61 -15.64 21.66
C GLN A 86 42.55 -14.23 21.07
N ALA A 87 43.58 -13.79 20.33
CA ALA A 87 43.63 -12.48 19.69
C ALA A 87 42.60 -12.28 18.56
N TYR A 88 42.09 -13.36 17.96
CA TYR A 88 41.23 -13.33 16.78
C TYR A 88 39.78 -13.77 17.04
N LYS A 89 39.48 -14.33 18.22
CA LYS A 89 38.13 -14.76 18.58
C LYS A 89 37.14 -13.59 18.52
N GLY A 90 36.05 -13.78 17.78
CA GLY A 90 35.00 -12.76 17.60
C GLY A 90 35.38 -11.62 16.65
N ARG A 91 36.55 -11.67 16.02
CA ARG A 91 37.05 -10.65 15.06
C ARG A 91 37.21 -11.20 13.65
N THR A 92 36.99 -12.48 13.42
CA THR A 92 37.19 -13.15 12.12
C THR A 92 35.88 -13.64 11.54
N VAL A 93 35.68 -13.42 10.25
CA VAL A 93 34.47 -13.82 9.50
C VAL A 93 34.91 -14.49 8.20
N LEU A 94 34.28 -15.63 7.90
CA LEU A 94 34.37 -16.31 6.61
C LEU A 94 33.03 -16.13 5.88
N PHE A 95 33.06 -15.89 4.57
CA PHE A 95 31.86 -15.69 3.76
C PHE A 95 31.20 -17.03 3.42
N LEU A 96 30.44 -17.60 4.35
CA LEU A 96 29.89 -18.96 4.25
C LEU A 96 29.02 -19.18 3.00
N GLU A 97 28.26 -18.17 2.58
CA GLU A 97 27.42 -18.23 1.37
C GLU A 97 28.25 -18.19 0.08
N GLU A 98 29.43 -17.57 0.11
CA GLU A 98 30.32 -17.48 -1.06
C GLU A 98 31.29 -18.65 -1.19
N LEU A 99 31.34 -19.55 -0.19
CA LEU A 99 32.11 -20.81 -0.28
C LEU A 99 31.63 -21.70 -1.45
N LEU A 100 30.33 -21.64 -1.80
CA LEU A 100 29.77 -22.35 -2.97
C LEU A 100 30.44 -21.92 -4.28
N ASN A 101 30.87 -20.66 -4.33
CA ASN A 101 31.54 -20.05 -5.47
C ASN A 101 33.06 -20.06 -5.29
N GLY A 102 33.59 -20.90 -4.39
CA GLY A 102 35.03 -21.04 -4.15
C GLY A 102 35.68 -19.85 -3.47
N ASN A 103 34.92 -18.91 -2.89
CA ASN A 103 35.51 -17.81 -2.13
C ASN A 103 35.85 -18.27 -0.71
N VAL A 104 37.14 -18.29 -0.38
CA VAL A 104 37.69 -18.69 0.93
C VAL A 104 38.33 -17.51 1.67
N SER A 105 37.96 -16.28 1.29
CA SER A 105 38.50 -15.03 1.82
C SER A 105 38.20 -14.84 3.31
N LEU A 106 39.18 -14.34 4.04
CA LEU A 106 39.04 -14.01 5.46
C LEU A 106 38.75 -12.53 5.65
N ARG A 107 37.65 -12.19 6.34
CA ARG A 107 37.42 -10.82 6.82
C ARG A 107 37.85 -10.71 8.28
N LEU A 108 38.82 -9.84 8.54
CA LEU A 108 39.30 -9.50 9.89
C LEU A 108 38.75 -8.12 10.29
N GLN A 109 38.13 -8.07 11.46
CA GLN A 109 37.48 -6.89 12.02
C GLN A 109 38.31 -6.24 13.13
N ASP A 110 38.20 -4.92 13.28
CA ASP A 110 38.90 -4.13 14.29
C ASP A 110 40.43 -4.32 14.21
N VAL A 111 41.06 -4.09 13.04
CA VAL A 111 42.48 -4.43 12.82
C VAL A 111 43.41 -3.69 13.79
N ARG A 112 44.34 -4.42 14.42
CA ARG A 112 45.34 -3.91 15.38
C ARG A 112 46.72 -3.86 14.75
N VAL A 113 47.62 -3.05 15.30
CA VAL A 113 49.02 -2.94 14.84
C VAL A 113 49.70 -4.32 14.82
N SER A 114 49.44 -5.14 15.85
CA SER A 114 49.97 -6.50 15.98
C SER A 114 49.48 -7.49 14.92
N ASP A 115 48.40 -7.16 14.20
CA ASP A 115 47.85 -8.00 13.14
C ASP A 115 48.64 -7.81 11.83
N GLY A 116 49.52 -6.82 11.73
CA GLY A 116 50.39 -6.66 10.57
C GLY A 116 51.33 -7.86 10.40
N GLY A 117 51.48 -8.39 9.19
CA GLY A 117 52.34 -9.53 8.88
C GLY A 117 51.74 -10.50 7.87
N LEU A 118 52.44 -11.60 7.62
CA LEU A 118 52.07 -12.58 6.62
C LEU A 118 50.98 -13.53 7.15
N TYR A 119 49.92 -13.69 6.36
CA TYR A 119 48.82 -14.62 6.60
C TYR A 119 48.85 -15.73 5.55
N LYS A 120 48.50 -16.93 5.98
CA LYS A 120 48.48 -18.13 5.16
C LYS A 120 47.08 -18.71 5.12
N CYS A 121 46.50 -18.83 3.93
CA CYS A 121 45.27 -19.55 3.69
C CYS A 121 45.61 -20.95 3.19
N PHE A 122 45.17 -21.97 3.90
CA PHE A 122 45.34 -23.38 3.56
C PHE A 122 43.96 -24.00 3.34
N VAL A 123 43.75 -24.61 2.18
CA VAL A 123 42.50 -25.28 1.83
C VAL A 123 42.77 -26.74 1.51
N ASP A 124 42.03 -27.64 2.13
CA ASP A 124 42.20 -29.09 2.01
C ASP A 124 40.86 -29.77 1.72
N SER A 125 40.76 -30.45 0.59
CA SER A 125 39.57 -31.23 0.23
C SER A 125 39.66 -32.69 0.67
N GLY A 126 40.76 -33.11 1.30
CA GLY A 126 41.10 -34.49 1.65
C GLY A 126 42.18 -35.08 0.75
N PRO A 127 41.92 -35.34 -0.55
CA PRO A 127 42.92 -35.90 -1.46
C PRO A 127 43.81 -34.85 -2.15
N TRP A 128 43.49 -33.56 -2.04
CA TRP A 128 44.27 -32.45 -2.60
C TRP A 128 44.22 -31.25 -1.64
N ASN A 129 45.36 -30.58 -1.46
CA ASN A 129 45.46 -29.35 -0.70
C ASN A 129 46.31 -28.32 -1.45
N ASP A 130 46.02 -27.04 -1.21
CA ASP A 130 46.82 -25.94 -1.72
C ASP A 130 46.74 -24.74 -0.76
N GLU A 131 47.69 -23.82 -0.91
CA GLU A 131 47.85 -22.68 -0.01
C GLU A 131 48.28 -21.39 -0.72
N VAL A 132 47.88 -20.26 -0.14
CA VAL A 132 48.32 -18.94 -0.58
C VAL A 132 48.72 -18.08 0.60
N HIS A 133 49.72 -17.23 0.39
CA HIS A 133 50.21 -16.29 1.40
C HIS A 133 49.84 -14.86 1.00
N ILE A 134 49.38 -14.08 1.97
CA ILE A 134 48.96 -12.68 1.81
C ILE A 134 49.54 -11.86 2.95
N THR A 135 50.30 -10.81 2.64
CA THR A 135 50.85 -9.89 3.63
C THR A 135 49.83 -8.82 3.99
N LEU A 136 49.45 -8.72 5.26
CA LEU A 136 48.66 -7.59 5.76
C LEU A 136 49.60 -6.50 6.26
N ASN A 137 49.62 -5.36 5.56
CA ASN A 137 50.32 -4.17 6.01
C ASN A 137 49.36 -3.31 6.82
N VAL A 138 49.64 -3.14 8.11
CA VAL A 138 48.85 -2.30 9.00
C VAL A 138 49.56 -0.97 9.19
N GLU A 139 48.90 0.12 8.79
CA GLU A 139 49.38 1.47 9.01
C GLU A 139 48.59 2.18 10.11
N VAL A 140 49.30 3.04 10.85
CA VAL A 140 48.71 3.87 11.91
C VAL A 140 48.68 5.31 11.40
N LEU A 141 47.47 5.82 11.15
CA LEU A 141 47.26 7.25 10.93
C LEU A 141 47.34 7.94 12.29
N GLY A 142 48.21 8.96 12.41
CA GLY A 142 48.30 9.75 13.62
C GLY A 142 47.02 10.54 13.89
N ASP A 143 46.88 11.03 15.12
CA ASP A 143 45.71 11.80 15.55
C ASP A 143 45.62 13.15 14.80
N GLN A 144 44.45 13.79 14.78
CA GLN A 144 44.26 15.05 14.07
C GLN A 144 45.23 16.15 14.60
N PRO A 145 45.99 16.86 13.74
CA PRO A 145 46.93 17.86 14.21
C PRO A 145 46.24 19.06 14.83
N SER A 146 46.70 19.44 16.01
CA SER A 146 46.20 20.60 16.76
C SER A 146 47.19 21.75 16.67
N ILE A 147 46.69 22.97 16.38
CA ILE A 147 47.50 24.19 16.39
C ILE A 147 47.20 24.95 17.68
N SER A 148 48.24 25.43 18.34
CA SER A 148 48.16 26.22 19.57
C SER A 148 49.13 27.41 19.51
N ILE A 149 48.81 28.48 20.23
CA ILE A 149 49.69 29.65 20.37
C ILE A 149 50.57 29.41 21.61
N GLY A 150 51.89 29.46 21.43
CA GLY A 150 52.86 29.46 22.52
C GLY A 150 53.63 30.78 22.57
N SER A 151 53.78 31.36 23.76
CA SER A 151 54.75 32.43 24.02
C SER A 151 56.03 31.84 24.60
N THR A 152 57.18 32.37 24.17
CA THR A 152 58.48 32.02 24.78
C THR A 152 59.04 33.23 25.53
N GLU A 153 60.03 33.01 26.40
CA GLU A 153 60.65 33.98 27.32
C GLU A 153 61.05 35.34 26.68
N HIS A 154 61.19 35.41 25.35
CA HIS A 154 61.51 36.63 24.59
C HIS A 154 60.28 37.38 24.01
N LYS A 155 59.06 37.14 24.51
CA LYS A 155 57.81 37.83 24.10
C LYS A 155 57.41 37.73 22.62
N GLN A 156 58.00 36.82 21.84
CA GLN A 156 57.58 36.58 20.45
C GLN A 156 56.54 35.44 20.39
N THR A 157 55.39 35.70 19.77
CA THR A 157 54.32 34.72 19.55
C THR A 157 54.75 33.67 18.53
N LYS A 158 54.64 32.39 18.88
CA LYS A 158 54.90 31.26 17.97
C LYS A 158 53.66 30.36 17.91
N LEU A 159 53.36 29.85 16.73
CA LEU A 159 52.35 28.82 16.54
C LEU A 159 53.01 27.46 16.64
N LYS A 160 52.45 26.56 17.45
CA LYS A 160 52.86 25.16 17.58
C LYS A 160 51.75 24.28 16.99
N CYS A 161 52.07 23.57 15.91
CA CYS A 161 51.24 22.48 15.37
C CYS A 161 51.75 21.16 15.92
N MET A 162 50.89 20.35 16.54
CA MET A 162 51.28 19.11 17.19
C MET A 162 50.29 18.00 16.87
N SER A 163 50.82 16.81 16.57
CA SER A 163 50.05 15.59 16.39
C SER A 163 50.81 14.39 16.98
N GLU A 164 50.06 13.39 17.44
CA GLU A 164 50.56 12.23 18.18
C GLU A 164 50.18 10.92 17.49
N LYS A 165 50.76 9.81 17.96
CA LYS A 165 50.45 8.44 17.53
C LYS A 165 50.78 8.11 16.07
N TRP A 166 51.74 8.80 15.46
CA TRP A 166 52.17 8.49 14.09
C TRP A 166 53.05 7.23 14.06
N GLY A 167 52.80 6.33 13.11
CA GLY A 167 53.68 5.18 12.88
C GLY A 167 54.99 5.55 12.14
N THR A 168 54.93 6.56 11.26
CA THR A 168 56.08 7.10 10.53
C THR A 168 55.99 8.63 10.45
N THR A 169 57.10 9.31 10.20
CA THR A 169 57.13 10.77 10.11
C THR A 169 56.26 11.28 8.96
N PRO A 170 55.22 12.09 9.21
CA PRO A 170 54.34 12.64 8.19
C PRO A 170 55.01 13.81 7.45
N ASP A 171 54.64 14.02 6.19
CA ASP A 171 55.05 15.20 5.44
C ASP A 171 54.26 16.42 5.92
N LEU A 172 54.97 17.43 6.44
CA LEU A 172 54.37 18.60 7.08
C LEU A 172 54.49 19.83 6.19
N THR A 173 53.38 20.54 5.99
CA THR A 173 53.33 21.80 5.25
C THR A 173 52.56 22.88 6.01
N TRP A 174 53.13 24.09 6.12
CA TRP A 174 52.47 25.29 6.64
C TRP A 174 52.07 26.21 5.51
N ARG A 175 50.84 26.75 5.55
CA ARG A 175 50.37 27.76 4.59
C ARG A 175 49.77 28.96 5.29
N ASP A 176 49.98 30.16 4.74
CA ASP A 176 49.34 31.39 5.20
C ASP A 176 47.90 31.55 4.65
N MET A 177 47.25 32.68 4.95
CA MET A 177 45.87 32.97 4.55
C MET A 177 45.67 33.09 3.04
N ASN A 178 46.73 33.34 2.28
CA ASN A 178 46.71 33.42 0.83
C ASN A 178 47.06 32.06 0.18
N GLY A 179 47.31 31.03 1.00
CA GLY A 179 47.69 29.70 0.55
C GLY A 179 49.16 29.54 0.17
N VAL A 180 50.02 30.52 0.51
CA VAL A 180 51.47 30.48 0.23
C VAL A 180 52.14 29.55 1.23
N ASP A 181 53.01 28.66 0.73
CA ASP A 181 53.79 27.73 1.56
C ASP A 181 54.88 28.47 2.34
N VAL A 182 54.79 28.42 3.67
CA VAL A 182 55.72 29.06 4.61
C VAL A 182 56.46 28.03 5.47
N THR A 183 56.45 26.76 5.06
CA THR A 183 57.03 25.63 5.82
C THR A 183 58.51 25.82 6.12
N SER A 184 59.26 26.48 5.24
CA SER A 184 60.69 26.76 5.41
C SER A 184 61.01 27.64 6.63
N GLU A 185 60.04 28.39 7.15
CA GLU A 185 60.19 29.18 8.37
C GLU A 185 59.89 28.40 9.65
N SER A 186 59.38 27.16 9.52
CA SER A 186 59.01 26.30 10.65
C SER A 186 60.17 25.42 11.12
N ARG A 187 60.14 25.00 12.38
CA ARG A 187 61.05 23.97 12.93
C ARG A 187 60.25 22.77 13.40
N VAL A 188 60.58 21.58 12.88
CA VAL A 188 59.94 20.31 13.25
C VAL A 188 60.78 19.58 14.28
N THR A 189 60.12 18.97 15.27
CA THR A 189 60.70 18.14 16.32
C THR A 189 59.90 16.85 16.42
N GLU A 190 60.59 15.74 16.58
CA GLU A 190 60.02 14.39 16.65
C GLU A 190 60.43 13.74 17.96
N GLU A 191 59.46 13.24 18.71
CA GLU A 191 59.66 12.50 19.94
C GLU A 191 58.96 11.14 19.83
N ARG A 192 59.65 10.07 20.20
CA ARG A 192 59.05 8.72 20.21
C ARG A 192 58.59 8.40 21.63
N ASP A 193 57.35 7.96 21.76
CA ASP A 193 56.81 7.52 23.05
C ASP A 193 57.26 6.08 23.40
N ASN A 194 56.94 5.66 24.63
CA ASN A 194 57.30 4.34 25.15
C ASN A 194 56.61 3.18 24.40
N GLU A 195 55.56 3.46 23.62
CA GLU A 195 54.82 2.48 22.82
C GLU A 195 55.31 2.45 21.36
N GLY A 196 56.30 3.27 21.03
CA GLY A 196 56.95 3.30 19.72
C GLY A 196 56.29 4.25 18.70
N PHE A 197 55.26 5.00 19.08
CA PHE A 197 54.64 5.99 18.19
C PHE A 197 55.36 7.33 18.24
N LEU A 198 55.27 8.08 17.14
CA LEU A 198 55.86 9.40 16.98
C LEU A 198 54.86 10.50 17.37
N ARG A 199 55.31 11.38 18.26
CA ARG A 199 54.75 12.72 18.49
C ARG A 199 55.55 13.71 17.63
N VAL A 200 54.85 14.36 16.71
CA VAL A 200 55.43 15.30 15.76
C VAL A 200 54.92 16.70 16.09
N SER A 201 55.84 17.62 16.35
CA SER A 201 55.54 19.03 16.63
C SER A 201 56.28 19.93 15.64
N SER A 202 55.62 20.99 15.17
CA SER A 202 56.22 22.02 14.32
C SER A 202 55.91 23.41 14.84
N PHE A 203 56.92 24.29 14.82
CA PHE A 203 56.84 25.64 15.39
C PHE A 203 57.08 26.70 14.32
N LEU A 204 56.13 27.62 14.12
CA LEU A 204 56.18 28.73 13.18
C LEU A 204 56.18 30.09 13.93
N PRO A 205 57.21 30.95 13.77
CA PRO A 205 57.23 32.28 14.39
C PRO A 205 56.29 33.26 13.67
N VAL A 206 55.41 33.93 14.41
CA VAL A 206 54.46 34.91 13.84
C VAL A 206 55.05 36.32 13.94
N LYS A 207 55.20 36.99 12.79
CA LYS A 207 55.83 38.33 12.69
C LYS A 207 54.83 39.49 12.57
N GLN A 208 53.55 39.24 12.30
CA GLN A 208 52.54 40.26 11.99
C GLN A 208 51.27 40.12 12.84
N GLU A 209 50.55 41.23 13.01
CA GLU A 209 49.40 41.33 13.94
C GLU A 209 48.17 40.55 13.48
N PHE A 210 47.98 40.29 12.17
CA PHE A 210 46.82 39.54 11.65
C PHE A 210 47.21 38.61 10.50
N SER A 211 47.32 37.32 10.77
CA SER A 211 47.56 36.30 9.74
C SER A 211 46.97 34.97 10.17
N VAL A 212 46.24 34.32 9.26
CA VAL A 212 45.73 32.96 9.45
C VAL A 212 46.76 31.99 8.90
N PHE A 213 47.08 30.95 9.66
CA PHE A 213 47.97 29.88 9.23
C PHE A 213 47.26 28.54 9.32
N SER A 214 47.57 27.66 8.38
CA SER A 214 47.13 26.27 8.38
C SER A 214 48.35 25.35 8.37
N CYS A 215 48.23 24.22 9.07
CA CYS A 215 49.27 23.19 9.17
C CYS A 215 48.67 21.88 8.67
N LEU A 216 49.30 21.30 7.66
CA LEU A 216 48.86 20.06 7.03
C LEU A 216 49.94 19.00 7.23
N MET A 217 49.59 17.91 7.91
CA MET A 217 50.44 16.73 8.08
C MET A 217 49.85 15.58 7.26
N ARG A 218 50.62 15.07 6.29
CA ARG A 218 50.20 13.99 5.38
C ARG A 218 50.97 12.71 5.65
N SER A 219 50.26 11.59 5.67
CA SER A 219 50.90 10.28 5.57
C SER A 219 51.44 10.07 4.14
N LYS A 220 52.51 9.29 4.00
CA LYS A 220 53.06 8.91 2.69
C LYS A 220 52.24 7.83 1.97
N ALA A 221 51.23 7.25 2.63
CA ALA A 221 50.32 6.26 2.05
C ALA A 221 49.03 6.89 1.49
N PRO A 222 48.48 6.36 0.38
CA PRO A 222 47.35 6.96 -0.33
C PRO A 222 45.99 6.67 0.36
N LYS A 223 45.57 7.53 1.29
CA LYS A 223 44.18 7.77 1.74
C LYS A 223 44.05 9.25 2.19
N PRO A 224 42.84 9.85 2.21
CA PRO A 224 42.65 11.30 2.04
C PRO A 224 43.28 12.19 3.14
N ASP A 225 43.80 13.33 2.70
CA ASP A 225 44.46 14.38 3.48
C ASP A 225 43.63 14.84 4.70
N TRP A 226 44.19 14.72 5.90
CA TRP A 226 43.63 15.35 7.10
C TRP A 226 43.93 16.85 7.10
N HIS A 227 42.99 17.67 6.63
CA HIS A 227 43.08 19.12 6.73
C HIS A 227 42.76 19.58 8.16
N SER A 228 43.77 19.98 8.95
CA SER A 228 43.52 20.85 10.12
C SER A 228 43.66 22.32 9.70
N GLY A 229 42.57 22.85 9.14
CA GLY A 229 42.39 24.28 8.93
C GLY A 229 41.89 24.91 10.22
N LEU A 230 42.75 25.05 11.24
CA LEU A 230 42.40 25.76 12.46
C LEU A 230 42.69 27.26 12.27
N THR A 231 41.66 28.06 12.01
CA THR A 231 41.77 29.51 11.86
C THR A 231 42.05 30.17 13.22
N ILE A 232 43.32 30.27 13.61
CA ILE A 232 43.71 30.96 14.85
C ILE A 232 43.97 32.44 14.54
N TYR A 233 43.11 33.32 15.04
CA TYR A 233 43.37 34.75 15.06
C TYR A 233 44.17 35.11 16.32
N VAL A 234 45.39 35.61 16.15
CA VAL A 234 46.23 36.06 17.27
C VAL A 234 45.91 37.53 17.57
N PHE A 235 45.06 37.80 18.57
CA PHE A 235 44.82 39.15 19.09
C PHE A 235 45.42 39.29 20.50
N SER A 236 46.29 40.27 20.71
CA SER A 236 46.81 40.63 22.04
C SER A 236 45.68 41.24 22.90
N PRO A 237 45.58 40.93 24.21
CA PRO A 237 44.33 41.14 24.94
C PRO A 237 44.11 42.58 25.42
N GLY A 238 42.90 43.07 25.18
CA GLY A 238 42.27 44.20 25.86
C GLY A 238 40.74 44.00 25.89
N VAL A 239 40.21 43.63 27.05
CA VAL A 239 38.78 43.35 27.40
C VAL A 239 38.09 44.68 27.83
N PRO A 240 36.74 44.87 28.03
CA PRO A 240 35.50 44.05 27.87
C PRO A 240 34.30 44.75 27.16
N GLY A 241 33.20 44.01 26.95
CA GLY A 241 31.83 44.57 26.81
C GLY A 241 30.74 43.59 26.36
N TRP A 242 31.11 42.56 25.58
CA TRP A 242 30.14 41.71 24.85
C TRP A 242 29.66 40.45 25.58
N SER A 243 30.19 40.15 26.78
CA SER A 243 29.87 38.90 27.49
C SER A 243 28.38 38.78 27.84
N VAL A 244 27.66 39.90 28.01
CA VAL A 244 26.23 39.90 28.30
C VAL A 244 25.38 39.64 27.05
N VAL A 245 25.81 40.13 25.88
CA VAL A 245 25.13 39.89 24.59
C VAL A 245 25.31 38.44 24.15
N PHE A 246 26.47 37.84 24.45
CA PHE A 246 26.75 36.45 24.10
C PHE A 246 25.79 35.48 24.79
N TRP A 247 25.50 35.66 26.09
CA TRP A 247 24.62 34.73 26.81
C TRP A 247 23.16 34.83 26.37
N LEU A 248 22.66 36.02 26.03
CA LEU A 248 21.31 36.19 25.49
C LEU A 248 21.18 35.65 24.05
N SER A 249 22.22 35.85 23.24
CA SER A 249 22.29 35.32 21.88
C SER A 249 22.41 33.80 21.88
N LEU A 250 23.17 33.23 22.82
CA LEU A 250 23.34 31.79 22.98
C LEU A 250 22.02 31.11 23.39
N PHE A 251 21.23 31.73 24.26
CA PHE A 251 19.93 31.17 24.65
C PHE A 251 18.94 31.16 23.48
N LEU A 252 18.93 32.25 22.69
CA LEU A 252 18.13 32.33 21.46
C LEU A 252 18.61 31.31 20.42
N TYR A 253 19.93 31.13 20.28
CA TYR A 253 20.53 30.19 19.34
C TYR A 253 20.27 28.74 19.74
N VAL A 254 20.28 28.39 21.03
CA VAL A 254 19.96 27.04 21.52
C VAL A 254 18.47 26.74 21.34
N ALA A 255 17.59 27.72 21.52
CA ALA A 255 16.15 27.54 21.25
C ALA A 255 15.88 27.36 19.74
N VAL A 256 16.52 28.15 18.88
CA VAL A 256 16.41 28.03 17.42
C VAL A 256 17.08 26.76 16.93
N ALA A 257 18.24 26.37 17.45
CA ALA A 257 18.89 25.10 17.15
C ALA A 257 18.06 23.92 17.64
N GLY A 258 17.39 24.01 18.79
CA GLY A 258 16.45 23.00 19.27
C GLY A 258 15.25 22.85 18.35
N LEU A 259 14.67 23.97 17.89
CA LEU A 259 13.60 23.99 16.89
C LEU A 259 14.06 23.46 15.53
N LEU A 260 15.27 23.80 15.09
CA LEU A 260 15.87 23.32 13.84
C LEU A 260 16.27 21.85 13.93
N ILE A 261 16.72 21.35 15.09
CA ILE A 261 17.01 19.93 15.33
C ILE A 261 15.72 19.14 15.46
N PHE A 262 14.67 19.71 16.06
CA PHE A 262 13.34 19.10 16.09
C PHE A 262 12.73 19.05 14.69
N GLN A 263 12.85 20.14 13.91
CA GLN A 263 12.47 20.15 12.49
C GLN A 263 13.37 19.23 11.66
N TRP A 264 14.67 19.12 11.95
CA TRP A 264 15.61 18.24 11.24
C TRP A 264 15.36 16.77 11.58
N ARG A 265 14.99 16.43 12.82
CA ARG A 265 14.56 15.07 13.21
C ARG A 265 13.19 14.74 12.62
N ARG A 266 12.26 15.69 12.57
CA ARG A 266 10.98 15.57 11.85
C ARG A 266 11.20 15.41 10.34
N MET A 267 12.17 16.12 9.77
CA MET A 267 12.61 16.01 8.37
C MET A 267 13.35 14.69 8.12
N LYS A 268 14.17 14.16 9.05
CA LYS A 268 14.82 12.85 8.91
C LYS A 268 13.82 11.70 9.02
N GLY A 269 12.78 11.84 9.84
CA GLY A 269 11.62 10.95 9.85
C GLY A 269 10.85 10.98 8.52
N HIS A 270 10.68 12.17 7.93
CA HIS A 270 10.12 12.32 6.57
C HIS A 270 11.07 11.85 5.47
N LYS A 271 12.40 12.01 5.63
CA LYS A 271 13.44 11.67 4.63
C LYS A 271 13.75 10.18 4.61
N ALA A 272 13.66 9.47 5.73
CA ALA A 272 13.63 8.01 5.75
C ALA A 272 12.33 7.43 5.13
N ARG A 273 11.20 8.15 5.28
CA ARG A 273 9.94 7.87 4.56
C ARG A 273 10.03 8.20 3.06
N TYR A 274 10.90 9.14 2.68
CA TYR A 274 11.13 9.57 1.30
C TYR A 274 12.22 8.76 0.59
N GLU A 275 13.24 8.24 1.29
CA GLU A 275 14.34 7.48 0.69
C GLU A 275 13.93 6.03 0.38
N SER A 276 13.03 5.44 1.18
CA SER A 276 12.32 4.21 0.76
C SER A 276 11.38 4.48 -0.42
N LYS A 277 10.70 5.64 -0.46
CA LYS A 277 9.95 6.09 -1.64
C LYS A 277 10.84 6.48 -2.82
N ALA A 278 12.11 6.85 -2.63
CA ALA A 278 12.99 7.34 -3.69
C ALA A 278 13.66 6.20 -4.46
N TYR A 279 14.01 5.10 -3.80
CA TYR A 279 14.38 3.86 -4.48
C TYR A 279 13.17 3.22 -5.18
N PHE A 280 11.97 3.29 -4.59
CA PHE A 280 10.72 2.83 -5.21
C PHE A 280 10.28 3.72 -6.37
N LEU A 281 10.38 5.06 -6.24
CA LEU A 281 10.19 5.99 -7.34
C LEU A 281 11.27 5.77 -8.39
N GLN A 282 12.53 5.52 -8.05
CA GLN A 282 13.56 5.26 -9.06
C GLN A 282 13.29 3.98 -9.84
N LEU A 283 12.83 2.88 -9.20
CA LEU A 283 12.43 1.65 -9.89
C LEU A 283 11.13 1.81 -10.67
N TYR A 284 10.14 2.54 -10.13
CA TYR A 284 8.88 2.88 -10.82
C TYR A 284 9.13 3.83 -12.02
N TYR A 285 9.98 4.84 -11.86
CA TYR A 285 10.40 5.74 -12.93
C TYR A 285 11.29 5.01 -13.94
N LEU A 286 12.16 4.06 -13.53
CA LEU A 286 12.92 3.21 -14.46
C LEU A 286 11.99 2.30 -15.25
N ARG A 287 11.02 1.62 -14.60
CA ARG A 287 10.02 0.77 -15.27
C ARG A 287 9.16 1.60 -16.22
N LYS A 288 8.69 2.78 -15.78
CA LYS A 288 7.93 3.72 -16.59
C LYS A 288 8.77 4.37 -17.70
N GLU A 289 10.08 4.52 -17.55
CA GLU A 289 11.00 4.94 -18.63
C GLU A 289 11.27 3.80 -19.62
N ILE A 290 11.41 2.56 -19.15
CA ILE A 290 11.52 1.36 -19.99
C ILE A 290 10.21 1.14 -20.78
N GLU A 291 9.05 1.37 -20.17
CA GLU A 291 7.74 1.33 -20.83
C GLU A 291 7.54 2.52 -21.80
N LYS A 292 7.98 3.74 -21.42
CA LYS A 292 7.99 4.92 -22.31
C LYS A 292 8.89 4.75 -23.53
N THR A 293 9.99 4.00 -23.42
CA THR A 293 10.91 3.75 -24.55
C THR A 293 10.41 2.65 -25.49
N LYS A 294 9.51 1.76 -25.04
CA LYS A 294 8.89 0.71 -25.87
C LYS A 294 7.66 1.17 -26.68
N ALA A 295 6.88 2.12 -26.17
CA ALA A 295 5.61 2.56 -26.80
C ALA A 295 5.72 2.95 -28.30
N PRO A 296 6.70 3.78 -28.75
CA PRO A 296 6.85 4.11 -30.17
C PRO A 296 7.38 2.94 -31.04
N ALA A 297 7.95 1.89 -30.44
CA ALA A 297 8.38 0.70 -31.17
C ALA A 297 7.19 -0.23 -31.52
N PHE A 298 6.16 -0.28 -30.67
CA PHE A 298 4.96 -1.10 -30.90
C PHE A 298 4.06 -0.56 -32.01
N SER A 299 3.87 0.77 -32.10
CA SER A 299 3.03 1.39 -33.14
C SER A 299 3.53 1.09 -34.57
N GLN A 300 4.85 0.88 -34.75
CA GLN A 300 5.45 0.50 -36.03
C GLN A 300 5.51 -1.00 -36.28
N THR A 301 5.51 -1.81 -35.21
CA THR A 301 5.72 -3.28 -35.28
C THR A 301 4.40 -4.02 -35.41
N ILE A 302 3.36 -3.58 -34.70
CA ILE A 302 2.06 -4.26 -34.65
C ILE A 302 1.37 -4.40 -36.01
N PRO A 303 1.27 -3.36 -36.86
CA PRO A 303 0.68 -3.51 -38.19
C PRO A 303 1.36 -4.62 -39.01
N LYS A 304 2.69 -4.75 -38.89
CA LYS A 304 3.48 -5.78 -39.60
C LYS A 304 3.26 -7.19 -39.06
N VAL A 305 3.06 -7.32 -37.74
CA VAL A 305 2.81 -8.61 -37.07
C VAL A 305 1.39 -9.10 -37.34
N LEU A 306 0.38 -8.23 -37.21
CA LEU A 306 -1.03 -8.57 -37.44
C LEU A 306 -1.30 -9.04 -38.88
N GLN A 307 -0.58 -8.48 -39.86
CA GLN A 307 -0.65 -8.93 -41.26
C GLN A 307 -0.20 -10.39 -41.47
N ARG A 308 0.52 -11.00 -40.53
CA ARG A 308 0.97 -12.41 -40.61
C ARG A 308 -0.09 -13.41 -40.15
N TYR A 309 -1.03 -13.01 -39.29
CA TYR A 309 -2.08 -13.89 -38.80
C TYR A 309 -3.21 -14.06 -39.82
N ARG A 310 -3.75 -15.27 -39.95
CA ARG A 310 -4.96 -15.52 -40.76
C ARG A 310 -6.18 -14.91 -40.05
N HIS A 311 -7.26 -14.71 -40.78
CA HIS A 311 -8.49 -14.14 -40.21
C HIS A 311 -9.02 -14.97 -39.03
N GLU A 312 -9.06 -16.30 -39.15
CA GLU A 312 -9.48 -17.21 -38.08
C GLU A 312 -8.60 -17.12 -36.82
N ASP A 313 -7.28 -16.99 -37.01
CA ASP A 313 -6.34 -16.86 -35.90
C ASP A 313 -6.52 -15.52 -35.17
N LEU A 314 -6.75 -14.42 -35.91
CA LEU A 314 -7.08 -13.11 -35.34
C LEU A 314 -8.42 -13.11 -34.58
N LEU A 315 -9.43 -13.82 -35.08
CA LEU A 315 -10.70 -13.98 -34.37
C LEU A 315 -10.50 -14.70 -33.04
N LYS A 316 -9.72 -15.80 -33.03
CA LYS A 316 -9.38 -16.52 -31.79
C LYS A 316 -8.65 -15.63 -30.78
N ILE A 317 -7.64 -14.88 -31.23
CA ILE A 317 -6.87 -13.96 -30.38
C ILE A 317 -7.79 -12.85 -29.84
N THR A 318 -8.63 -12.26 -30.70
CA THR A 318 -9.57 -11.20 -30.29
C THR A 318 -10.60 -11.71 -29.29
N GLU A 319 -11.12 -12.93 -29.47
CA GLU A 319 -12.03 -13.57 -28.51
C GLU A 319 -11.35 -13.81 -27.17
N TYR A 320 -10.12 -14.33 -27.20
CA TYR A 320 -9.34 -14.62 -26.00
C TYR A 320 -9.06 -13.35 -25.17
N PHE A 321 -8.73 -12.24 -25.83
CA PHE A 321 -8.48 -10.95 -25.17
C PHE A 321 -9.72 -10.06 -25.03
N ARG A 322 -10.91 -10.55 -25.40
CA ARG A 322 -12.16 -9.76 -25.37
C ARG A 322 -12.38 -9.03 -24.04
N PRO A 323 -12.25 -9.66 -22.85
CA PRO A 323 -12.44 -8.94 -21.59
C PRO A 323 -11.49 -7.76 -21.40
N CYS A 324 -10.23 -7.93 -21.84
CA CYS A 324 -9.21 -6.88 -21.79
C CYS A 324 -9.49 -5.75 -22.80
N LEU A 325 -9.87 -6.11 -24.02
CA LEU A 325 -10.27 -5.16 -25.05
C LEU A 325 -11.47 -4.33 -24.61
N THR A 326 -12.51 -4.95 -24.05
CA THR A 326 -13.69 -4.26 -23.52
C THR A 326 -13.31 -3.26 -22.44
N TYR A 327 -12.43 -3.66 -21.50
CA TYR A 327 -11.93 -2.80 -20.44
C TYR A 327 -11.16 -1.58 -20.96
N LEU A 328 -10.24 -1.80 -21.92
CA LEU A 328 -9.42 -0.75 -22.52
C LEU A 328 -10.22 0.20 -23.41
N ILE A 329 -11.09 -0.36 -24.27
CA ILE A 329 -11.96 0.41 -25.15
C ILE A 329 -12.88 1.28 -24.32
N LYS A 330 -13.51 0.76 -23.26
CA LYS A 330 -14.38 1.55 -22.39
C LYS A 330 -13.62 2.73 -21.73
N ALA A 331 -12.38 2.51 -21.30
CA ALA A 331 -11.59 3.55 -20.65
C ALA A 331 -11.24 4.74 -21.56
N LYS A 332 -11.07 4.52 -22.87
CA LYS A 332 -10.72 5.57 -23.86
C LYS A 332 -11.56 5.49 -25.14
N MET A 333 -12.85 5.21 -24.97
CA MET A 333 -13.74 4.84 -26.08
C MET A 333 -13.83 5.94 -27.14
N THR A 334 -13.90 7.20 -26.71
CA THR A 334 -13.96 8.36 -27.60
C THR A 334 -12.74 8.46 -28.51
N ASN A 335 -11.53 8.26 -27.98
CA ASN A 335 -10.29 8.37 -28.76
C ASN A 335 -10.16 7.24 -29.79
N ILE A 336 -10.56 6.02 -29.39
CA ILE A 336 -10.50 4.84 -30.26
C ILE A 336 -11.53 4.99 -31.39
N LEU A 337 -12.76 5.41 -31.06
CA LEU A 337 -13.79 5.67 -32.06
C LEU A 337 -13.36 6.79 -33.03
N GLU A 338 -12.77 7.88 -32.54
CA GLU A 338 -12.24 8.97 -33.37
C GLU A 338 -11.13 8.49 -34.33
N SER A 339 -10.22 7.63 -33.89
CA SER A 339 -9.22 7.02 -34.77
C SER A 339 -9.88 6.17 -35.86
N LEU A 340 -10.88 5.35 -35.52
CA LEU A 340 -11.60 4.51 -36.48
C LEU A 340 -12.42 5.31 -37.51
N VAL A 341 -12.96 6.48 -37.14
CA VAL A 341 -13.57 7.44 -38.09
C VAL A 341 -12.53 7.98 -39.05
N SER A 342 -11.39 8.43 -38.52
CA SER A 342 -10.35 9.07 -39.32
C SER A 342 -9.79 8.16 -40.41
N LYS A 343 -9.92 6.85 -40.22
CA LYS A 343 -9.53 5.79 -41.16
C LYS A 343 -10.66 5.28 -42.06
N GLU A 344 -11.85 5.91 -42.04
CA GLU A 344 -13.04 5.54 -42.84
C GLU A 344 -13.59 4.11 -42.58
N ILE A 345 -13.37 3.56 -41.39
CA ILE A 345 -13.69 2.16 -41.06
C ILE A 345 -15.10 2.01 -40.48
N LEU A 346 -15.55 3.05 -39.77
CA LEU A 346 -16.88 3.18 -39.22
C LEU A 346 -17.51 4.48 -39.71
N THR A 347 -18.79 4.42 -40.03
CA THR A 347 -19.59 5.61 -40.35
C THR A 347 -19.94 6.40 -39.09
N ASN A 348 -20.18 7.72 -39.25
CA ASN A 348 -20.65 8.55 -38.14
C ASN A 348 -21.96 8.03 -37.52
N ASP A 349 -22.84 7.41 -38.32
CA ASP A 349 -24.11 6.84 -37.86
C ASP A 349 -23.91 5.57 -37.01
N GLU A 350 -22.98 4.69 -37.39
CA GLU A 350 -22.57 3.54 -36.56
C GLU A 350 -22.00 3.99 -35.21
N ILE A 351 -21.30 5.13 -35.16
CA ILE A 351 -20.74 5.68 -33.93
C ILE A 351 -21.76 6.36 -33.06
N VAL A 352 -22.71 7.09 -33.63
CA VAL A 352 -23.82 7.66 -32.86
C VAL A 352 -24.62 6.53 -32.23
N LYS A 353 -24.85 5.43 -32.94
CA LYS A 353 -25.49 4.23 -32.39
C LYS A 353 -24.67 3.61 -31.26
N VAL A 354 -23.37 3.39 -31.47
CA VAL A 354 -22.45 2.85 -30.45
C VAL A 354 -22.38 3.77 -29.23
N LYS A 355 -22.24 5.10 -29.40
CA LYS A 355 -22.23 6.08 -28.29
C LYS A 355 -23.55 6.13 -27.51
N LYS A 356 -24.68 5.87 -28.17
CA LYS A 356 -26.01 5.84 -27.57
C LYS A 356 -26.30 4.53 -26.84
N GLU A 357 -25.70 3.43 -27.30
CA GLU A 357 -25.77 2.09 -26.69
C GLU A 357 -24.65 1.85 -25.65
N SER A 358 -23.60 2.68 -25.61
CA SER A 358 -22.39 2.49 -24.79
C SER A 358 -22.41 3.11 -23.39
N GLU A 359 -23.56 3.41 -22.80
CA GLU A 359 -23.63 3.78 -21.37
C GLU A 359 -23.26 2.59 -20.45
N GLY A 360 -23.04 1.39 -21.01
CA GLY A 360 -22.57 0.20 -20.30
C GLY A 360 -21.63 -0.70 -21.11
N THR A 361 -21.08 -1.71 -20.43
CA THR A 361 -20.13 -2.71 -20.99
C THR A 361 -20.76 -3.56 -22.10
N GLU A 362 -22.06 -3.82 -22.01
CA GLU A 362 -22.84 -4.51 -23.04
C GLU A 362 -22.77 -3.81 -24.41
N GLY A 363 -22.72 -2.48 -24.43
CA GLY A 363 -22.56 -1.70 -25.67
C GLY A 363 -21.17 -1.87 -26.30
N VAL A 364 -20.12 -1.95 -25.49
CA VAL A 364 -18.75 -2.19 -25.96
C VAL A 364 -18.57 -3.64 -26.42
N ASP A 365 -19.13 -4.61 -25.69
CA ASP A 365 -19.10 -6.02 -26.09
C ASP A 365 -19.87 -6.28 -27.38
N SER A 366 -21.04 -5.63 -27.54
CA SER A 366 -21.79 -5.63 -28.80
C SER A 366 -20.95 -5.05 -29.93
N PHE A 367 -20.28 -3.92 -29.70
CA PHE A 367 -19.37 -3.30 -30.67
C PHE A 367 -18.24 -4.23 -31.11
N ILE A 368 -17.52 -4.86 -30.17
CA ILE A 368 -16.44 -5.82 -30.50
C ILE A 368 -17.01 -7.00 -31.30
N SER A 369 -18.19 -7.49 -30.92
CA SER A 369 -18.86 -8.60 -31.62
C SER A 369 -19.24 -8.22 -33.06
N GLU A 370 -19.73 -7.01 -33.29
CA GLU A 370 -20.02 -6.51 -34.64
C GLU A 370 -18.73 -6.32 -35.46
N VAL A 371 -17.65 -5.81 -34.87
CA VAL A 371 -16.34 -5.70 -35.53
C VAL A 371 -15.79 -7.08 -35.92
N MET A 372 -15.93 -8.09 -35.05
CA MET A 372 -15.49 -9.46 -35.34
C MET A 372 -16.31 -10.15 -36.45
N LYS A 373 -17.52 -9.69 -36.75
CA LYS A 373 -18.31 -10.18 -37.89
C LYS A 373 -17.92 -9.54 -39.23
N LYS A 374 -17.16 -8.42 -39.19
CA LYS A 374 -16.67 -7.73 -40.38
C LYS A 374 -15.41 -8.43 -40.92
N ASP A 375 -14.90 -7.94 -42.06
CA ASP A 375 -13.74 -8.51 -42.71
C ASP A 375 -12.44 -8.36 -41.90
N ARG A 376 -11.39 -9.05 -42.36
CA ARG A 376 -10.06 -9.04 -41.73
C ARG A 376 -9.45 -7.65 -41.61
N VAL A 377 -9.74 -6.73 -42.53
CA VAL A 377 -9.14 -5.39 -42.57
C VAL A 377 -9.70 -4.55 -41.43
N VAL A 378 -11.01 -4.62 -41.19
CA VAL A 378 -11.66 -3.94 -40.06
C VAL A 378 -11.08 -4.44 -38.72
N LEU A 379 -10.91 -5.75 -38.58
CA LEU A 379 -10.38 -6.34 -37.34
C LEU A 379 -8.93 -5.91 -37.09
N ILE A 380 -8.06 -5.93 -38.10
CA ILE A 380 -6.68 -5.43 -37.99
C ILE A 380 -6.67 -3.96 -37.56
N SER A 381 -7.56 -3.16 -38.15
CA SER A 381 -7.58 -1.73 -37.89
C SER A 381 -8.06 -1.37 -36.48
N LEU A 382 -8.92 -2.19 -35.85
CA LEU A 382 -9.24 -2.06 -34.43
C LEU A 382 -7.98 -2.21 -33.57
N TRP A 383 -7.18 -3.24 -33.84
CA TRP A 383 -5.92 -3.48 -33.13
C TRP A 383 -4.89 -2.37 -33.39
N GLU A 384 -4.81 -1.84 -34.61
CA GLU A 384 -3.96 -0.68 -34.92
C GLU A 384 -4.42 0.58 -34.17
N ALA A 385 -5.72 0.85 -34.12
CA ALA A 385 -6.26 2.00 -33.37
C ALA A 385 -5.94 1.89 -31.87
N LEU A 386 -5.94 0.68 -31.31
CA LEU A 386 -5.51 0.44 -29.93
C LEU A 386 -3.99 0.65 -29.74
N ALA A 387 -3.18 0.19 -30.69
CA ALA A 387 -1.73 0.41 -30.64
C ALA A 387 -1.36 1.90 -30.73
N GLU A 388 -2.07 2.69 -31.55
CA GLU A 388 -1.92 4.15 -31.62
C GLU A 388 -2.24 4.84 -30.29
N GLN A 389 -3.13 4.26 -29.47
CA GLN A 389 -3.42 4.82 -28.16
C GLN A 389 -2.25 4.72 -27.19
N LEU A 390 -1.26 3.84 -27.39
CA LEU A 390 -0.11 3.71 -26.47
C LEU A 390 0.65 5.05 -26.27
N GLU A 391 0.71 5.89 -27.29
CA GLU A 391 1.38 7.21 -27.20
C GLU A 391 0.60 8.21 -26.33
N ARG A 392 -0.72 8.04 -26.23
CA ARG A 392 -1.64 8.95 -25.51
C ARG A 392 -2.14 8.36 -24.18
N PHE A 393 -2.10 7.03 -24.03
CA PHE A 393 -2.71 6.25 -22.97
C PHE A 393 -1.80 5.07 -22.61
N GLN A 394 -0.98 5.26 -21.58
CA GLN A 394 -0.01 4.28 -21.10
C GLN A 394 -0.64 3.35 -20.05
N SER A 395 -1.62 2.56 -20.48
CA SER A 395 -2.22 1.54 -19.61
C SER A 395 -1.32 0.30 -19.50
N PRO A 396 -1.04 -0.21 -18.28
CA PRO A 396 -0.29 -1.46 -18.11
C PRO A 396 -0.92 -2.63 -18.85
N ASN A 397 -2.26 -2.73 -18.86
CA ASN A 397 -2.99 -3.75 -19.60
C ASN A 397 -2.81 -3.61 -21.11
N LEU A 398 -2.83 -2.39 -21.64
CA LEU A 398 -2.58 -2.16 -23.06
C LEU A 398 -1.14 -2.55 -23.42
N ILE A 399 -0.15 -2.13 -22.63
CA ILE A 399 1.26 -2.47 -22.87
C ILE A 399 1.45 -3.99 -22.89
N ARG A 400 0.93 -4.69 -21.88
CA ARG A 400 1.00 -6.16 -21.81
C ARG A 400 0.32 -6.83 -22.98
N LEU A 401 -0.89 -6.39 -23.35
CA LEU A 401 -1.63 -6.91 -24.50
C LEU A 401 -0.82 -6.75 -25.80
N MET A 402 -0.16 -5.61 -25.97
CA MET A 402 0.67 -5.33 -27.15
C MET A 402 1.95 -6.18 -27.15
N GLU A 403 2.57 -6.42 -25.99
CA GLU A 403 3.72 -7.33 -25.84
C GLU A 403 3.35 -8.78 -26.22
N GLU A 404 2.23 -9.28 -25.71
CA GLU A 404 1.77 -10.66 -25.96
C GLU A 404 1.43 -10.90 -27.44
N VAL A 405 0.91 -9.91 -28.15
CA VAL A 405 0.61 -10.01 -29.59
C VAL A 405 1.87 -9.87 -30.45
N THR A 406 2.95 -9.22 -29.96
CA THR A 406 4.15 -8.89 -30.75
C THR A 406 5.35 -9.80 -30.56
N GLU A 407 5.48 -10.51 -29.44
CA GLU A 407 6.52 -11.54 -29.32
C GLU A 407 6.37 -12.56 -30.46
N GLU A 408 7.42 -12.76 -31.27
CA GLU A 408 7.47 -13.72 -32.39
C GLU A 408 7.44 -15.20 -31.91
N ARG A 409 6.51 -15.56 -31.02
CA ARG A 409 6.28 -16.95 -30.65
C ARG A 409 5.06 -17.48 -31.38
N ARG A 410 5.28 -18.55 -32.15
CA ARG A 410 4.23 -19.52 -32.55
C ARG A 410 3.46 -20.10 -31.34
N ASN A 411 3.88 -19.79 -30.11
CA ASN A 411 3.32 -20.31 -28.87
C ASN A 411 2.03 -19.62 -28.40
N LEU A 412 1.64 -18.41 -28.87
CA LEU A 412 0.42 -17.77 -28.35
C LEU A 412 -0.84 -18.59 -28.69
N LEU A 413 -0.96 -19.04 -29.95
CA LEU A 413 -2.07 -19.90 -30.36
C LEU A 413 -1.99 -21.28 -29.67
N GLU A 414 -0.79 -21.84 -29.48
CA GLU A 414 -0.59 -23.08 -28.71
C GLU A 414 -0.96 -22.91 -27.23
N GLU A 415 -0.71 -21.74 -26.63
CA GLU A 415 -1.05 -21.41 -25.25
C GLU A 415 -2.56 -21.24 -25.09
N ILE A 416 -3.20 -20.52 -26.02
CA ILE A 416 -4.66 -20.43 -26.11
C ILE A 416 -5.27 -21.84 -26.23
N ASP A 417 -4.77 -22.67 -27.16
CA ASP A 417 -5.26 -24.03 -27.35
C ASP A 417 -5.00 -24.92 -26.11
N SER A 418 -3.85 -24.79 -25.44
CA SER A 418 -3.50 -25.54 -24.22
C SER A 418 -4.31 -25.11 -22.98
N SER A 419 -4.78 -23.87 -22.94
CA SER A 419 -5.60 -23.36 -21.83
C SER A 419 -7.01 -23.97 -21.80
N VAL A 420 -7.48 -24.42 -22.97
CA VAL A 420 -8.84 -24.96 -23.20
C VAL A 420 -8.84 -26.49 -23.26
N GLN A 421 -7.71 -27.13 -23.60
CA GLN A 421 -7.61 -28.59 -23.74
C GLN A 421 -7.20 -29.28 -22.43
N SER A 422 -7.91 -30.37 -22.09
CA SER A 422 -7.51 -31.25 -20.98
C SER A 422 -6.28 -32.09 -21.34
N PRO A 423 -5.40 -32.43 -20.37
CA PRO A 423 -4.28 -33.33 -20.59
C PRO A 423 -4.70 -34.71 -21.10
N ALA A 424 -3.84 -35.40 -21.84
CA ALA A 424 -4.09 -36.77 -22.27
C ALA A 424 -4.06 -37.75 -21.07
N PHE A 425 -5.13 -38.53 -20.90
CA PHE A 425 -5.31 -39.46 -19.78
C PHE A 425 -5.10 -40.92 -20.19
N ASP A 426 -4.51 -41.71 -19.28
CA ASP A 426 -4.68 -43.16 -19.26
C ASP A 426 -6.18 -43.48 -18.98
N PRO A 427 -6.79 -44.50 -19.60
CA PRO A 427 -8.17 -44.90 -19.35
C PRO A 427 -8.56 -44.96 -17.86
N HIS A 428 -7.68 -45.48 -16.99
CA HIS A 428 -7.98 -45.61 -15.56
C HIS A 428 -7.99 -44.25 -14.81
N ILE A 429 -7.11 -43.33 -15.22
CA ILE A 429 -7.07 -41.96 -14.67
C ILE A 429 -8.24 -41.13 -15.20
N LYS A 430 -8.71 -41.42 -16.44
CA LYS A 430 -9.83 -40.72 -17.07
C LYS A 430 -11.12 -40.87 -16.27
N ASP A 431 -11.41 -42.08 -15.77
CA ASP A 431 -12.59 -42.35 -14.96
C ASP A 431 -12.51 -41.67 -13.58
N LEU A 432 -11.31 -41.65 -12.98
CA LEU A 432 -11.05 -40.93 -11.72
C LEU A 432 -11.14 -39.42 -11.88
N HIS A 433 -10.61 -38.88 -12.97
CA HIS A 433 -10.73 -37.47 -13.34
C HIS A 433 -12.21 -37.08 -13.48
N ALA A 434 -13.00 -37.88 -14.22
CA ALA A 434 -14.44 -37.64 -14.37
C ALA A 434 -15.17 -37.67 -13.01
N THR A 435 -14.84 -38.63 -12.15
CA THR A 435 -15.40 -38.74 -10.80
C THR A 435 -15.04 -37.52 -9.95
N HIS A 436 -13.75 -37.13 -9.94
CA HIS A 436 -13.27 -35.97 -9.22
C HIS A 436 -13.97 -34.68 -9.68
N ARG A 437 -14.07 -34.50 -11.00
CA ARG A 437 -14.74 -33.38 -11.64
C ARG A 437 -16.22 -33.30 -11.27
N LEU A 438 -16.93 -34.44 -11.24
CA LEU A 438 -18.33 -34.52 -10.79
C LEU A 438 -18.46 -34.14 -9.31
N THR A 439 -17.61 -34.68 -8.43
CA THR A 439 -17.67 -34.34 -7.00
C THR A 439 -17.39 -32.86 -6.74
N VAL A 440 -16.40 -32.28 -7.42
CA VAL A 440 -16.13 -30.84 -7.32
C VAL A 440 -17.28 -30.03 -7.91
N SER A 441 -17.87 -30.48 -9.04
CA SER A 441 -19.03 -29.81 -9.62
C SER A 441 -20.22 -29.80 -8.66
N GLU A 442 -20.45 -30.88 -7.92
CA GLU A 442 -21.52 -30.96 -6.92
C GLU A 442 -21.26 -30.07 -5.71
N SER A 443 -20.02 -30.05 -5.20
CA SER A 443 -19.66 -29.22 -4.04
C SER A 443 -19.60 -27.72 -4.36
N THR A 444 -19.49 -27.33 -5.64
CA THR A 444 -19.40 -25.93 -6.08
C THR A 444 -20.65 -25.43 -6.81
N ARG A 445 -21.65 -26.29 -7.05
CA ARG A 445 -22.88 -25.96 -7.81
C ARG A 445 -23.68 -24.82 -7.18
N THR A 446 -23.69 -24.78 -5.87
CA THR A 446 -24.38 -23.78 -5.07
C THR A 446 -23.33 -22.97 -4.34
N LEU A 447 -23.41 -21.64 -4.41
CA LEU A 447 -22.72 -20.81 -3.42
C LEU A 447 -23.20 -21.29 -2.05
N GLU A 448 -22.29 -21.61 -1.12
CA GLU A 448 -22.64 -21.94 0.27
C GLU A 448 -23.71 -20.93 0.72
N ALA A 449 -24.95 -21.40 0.88
CA ALA A 449 -26.11 -20.52 0.80
C ALA A 449 -26.03 -19.50 1.93
N GLN A 450 -25.69 -18.25 1.61
CA GLN A 450 -25.93 -17.12 2.49
C GLN A 450 -27.44 -17.02 2.63
N VAL A 451 -27.98 -17.50 3.76
CA VAL A 451 -29.41 -17.40 4.05
C VAL A 451 -29.75 -15.92 3.98
N SER A 452 -30.54 -15.54 2.97
CA SER A 452 -31.01 -14.16 2.89
C SER A 452 -31.82 -13.89 4.16
N PRO A 453 -31.54 -12.81 4.92
CA PRO A 453 -32.34 -12.43 6.06
C PRO A 453 -33.80 -12.27 5.64
N GLY A 454 -34.60 -13.31 5.88
CA GLY A 454 -36.03 -13.28 5.62
C GLY A 454 -36.65 -14.16 4.56
N ASP A 455 -35.93 -15.14 4.03
CA ASP A 455 -36.57 -16.18 3.21
C ASP A 455 -36.52 -17.54 3.95
N PRO A 456 -37.64 -18.04 4.51
CA PRO A 456 -37.70 -19.37 5.12
C PRO A 456 -37.62 -20.50 4.08
N HIS A 457 -37.73 -20.17 2.78
CA HIS A 457 -37.54 -21.10 1.68
C HIS A 457 -36.19 -20.84 1.01
N THR A 458 -35.14 -21.47 1.54
CA THR A 458 -33.81 -21.48 0.93
C THR A 458 -33.86 -22.12 -0.45
N THR A 459 -34.10 -21.34 -1.50
CA THR A 459 -33.77 -21.76 -2.86
C THR A 459 -32.27 -21.60 -2.99
N ALA A 460 -31.54 -22.72 -2.98
CA ALA A 460 -30.12 -22.72 -3.25
C ALA A 460 -29.87 -21.94 -4.55
N VAL A 461 -29.18 -20.81 -4.46
CA VAL A 461 -29.00 -19.94 -5.62
C VAL A 461 -27.80 -20.45 -6.42
N CYS A 462 -28.02 -20.69 -7.71
CA CYS A 462 -26.97 -21.17 -8.61
C CYS A 462 -25.80 -20.16 -8.63
N PHE A 463 -24.58 -20.67 -8.63
CA PHE A 463 -23.37 -19.86 -8.73
C PHE A 463 -23.43 -18.87 -9.91
N GLU A 464 -23.95 -19.32 -11.05
CA GLU A 464 -24.05 -18.54 -12.31
C GLU A 464 -24.94 -17.30 -12.18
N THR A 465 -26.00 -17.37 -11.39
CA THR A 465 -27.00 -16.29 -11.36
C THR A 465 -26.62 -15.15 -10.42
N ARG A 466 -25.64 -15.36 -9.52
CA ARG A 466 -25.26 -14.39 -8.48
C ARG A 466 -23.82 -13.95 -8.52
N TYR A 467 -22.92 -14.76 -9.07
CA TYR A 467 -21.51 -14.38 -9.14
C TYR A 467 -21.34 -13.11 -9.97
N THR A 468 -20.60 -12.16 -9.41
CA THR A 468 -20.21 -10.92 -10.09
C THR A 468 -18.69 -10.84 -10.05
N GLU A 469 -18.12 -10.54 -11.20
CA GLU A 469 -16.68 -10.53 -11.40
C GLU A 469 -15.98 -9.57 -10.43
N LEU A 470 -14.89 -10.02 -9.83
CA LEU A 470 -14.09 -9.21 -8.90
C LEU A 470 -12.98 -8.49 -9.67
N VAL A 471 -12.72 -7.23 -9.33
CA VAL A 471 -11.56 -6.53 -9.88
C VAL A 471 -10.32 -6.94 -9.10
N VAL A 472 -9.39 -7.60 -9.79
CA VAL A 472 -8.10 -8.05 -9.26
C VAL A 472 -6.99 -7.30 -9.98
N ILE A 473 -5.99 -6.82 -9.24
CA ILE A 473 -4.86 -6.08 -9.81
C ILE A 473 -3.51 -6.67 -9.37
N THR A 474 -2.47 -6.46 -10.17
CA THR A 474 -1.08 -6.62 -9.70
C THR A 474 -0.72 -5.52 -8.72
N GLN A 475 0.00 -5.86 -7.66
CA GLN A 475 0.68 -4.86 -6.82
C GLN A 475 2.13 -5.27 -6.55
N ASP A 476 3.02 -4.29 -6.48
CA ASP A 476 4.31 -4.49 -5.82
C ASP A 476 4.06 -4.56 -4.31
N THR A 477 4.72 -5.50 -3.64
CA THR A 477 4.48 -5.88 -2.24
C THR A 477 4.25 -4.69 -1.31
N ARG A 478 3.11 -4.67 -0.61
CA ARG A 478 2.69 -3.57 0.26
C ARG A 478 3.74 -3.27 1.33
N SER A 479 4.05 -2.00 1.57
CA SER A 479 4.76 -1.62 2.79
C SER A 479 3.80 -1.71 3.99
N HIS A 480 3.91 -2.77 4.79
CA HIS A 480 3.00 -3.12 5.89
C HIS A 480 3.10 -2.24 7.16
N LYS A 481 3.65 -1.03 7.08
CA LYS A 481 3.90 -0.17 8.27
C LYS A 481 2.83 0.91 8.48
N GLU A 482 1.55 0.56 8.44
CA GLU A 482 0.46 1.49 8.73
C GLU A 482 -0.55 0.89 9.71
N THR A 483 -0.87 1.65 10.76
CA THR A 483 -1.77 1.30 11.87
C THR A 483 -3.26 1.57 11.57
N GLU A 484 -3.64 1.68 10.29
CA GLU A 484 -5.02 1.97 9.87
C GLU A 484 -5.80 0.65 9.64
N HIS A 485 -7.09 0.63 10.01
CA HIS A 485 -7.97 -0.51 9.79
C HIS A 485 -8.10 -0.87 8.30
N GLU A 486 -8.04 -2.16 7.95
CA GLU A 486 -7.97 -2.64 6.55
C GLU A 486 -9.11 -2.16 5.65
N LEU A 487 -10.34 -2.08 6.18
CA LEU A 487 -11.51 -1.59 5.44
C LEU A 487 -11.32 -0.12 5.00
N VAL A 488 -10.81 0.72 5.88
CA VAL A 488 -10.62 2.16 5.63
C VAL A 488 -9.53 2.36 4.58
N LYS A 489 -8.40 1.66 4.74
CA LYS A 489 -7.28 1.71 3.79
C LYS A 489 -7.68 1.24 2.39
N THR A 490 -8.33 0.08 2.30
CA THR A 490 -8.76 -0.50 1.02
C THR A 490 -9.81 0.40 0.35
N GLY A 491 -10.75 0.95 1.12
CA GLY A 491 -11.73 1.91 0.63
C GLY A 491 -11.10 3.19 0.08
N ARG A 492 -10.03 3.72 0.70
CA ARG A 492 -9.28 4.88 0.19
C ARG A 492 -8.60 4.57 -1.14
N ILE A 493 -7.84 3.47 -1.21
CA ILE A 493 -7.15 3.04 -2.45
C ILE A 493 -8.19 2.82 -3.56
N HIS A 494 -9.31 2.18 -3.24
CA HIS A 494 -10.41 1.99 -4.20
C HIS A 494 -10.96 3.33 -4.69
N GLY A 495 -11.17 4.30 -3.81
CA GLY A 495 -11.60 5.65 -4.18
C GLY A 495 -10.63 6.38 -5.11
N GLU A 496 -9.33 6.37 -4.77
CA GLU A 496 -8.26 6.95 -5.59
C GLU A 496 -8.24 6.34 -6.99
N LEU A 497 -8.33 5.01 -7.11
CA LEU A 497 -8.34 4.30 -8.39
C LEU A 497 -9.61 4.56 -9.23
N MET A 498 -10.76 4.80 -8.59
CA MET A 498 -11.98 5.21 -9.31
C MET A 498 -11.80 6.57 -9.98
N GLU A 499 -11.07 7.48 -9.37
CA GLU A 499 -10.97 8.89 -9.79
C GLU A 499 -9.82 9.13 -10.76
N GLU A 500 -8.66 8.53 -10.48
CA GLU A 500 -7.45 8.69 -11.27
C GLU A 500 -7.39 7.73 -12.47
N GLY A 501 -8.37 6.83 -12.59
CA GLY A 501 -8.49 5.86 -13.67
C GLY A 501 -7.68 4.60 -13.41
N ALA A 502 -8.33 3.56 -12.85
CA ALA A 502 -7.71 2.27 -12.56
C ALA A 502 -6.97 1.68 -13.77
N ALA A 503 -7.50 1.87 -14.98
CA ALA A 503 -6.91 1.37 -16.23
C ALA A 503 -5.57 2.03 -16.57
N GLU A 504 -5.29 3.24 -16.08
CA GLU A 504 -4.04 3.97 -16.32
C GLU A 504 -2.95 3.59 -15.31
N LYS A 505 -3.34 3.18 -14.10
CA LYS A 505 -2.40 2.99 -12.98
C LYS A 505 -2.11 1.55 -12.64
N CYS A 506 -3.06 0.66 -12.88
CA CYS A 506 -2.98 -0.72 -12.43
C CYS A 506 -3.16 -1.67 -13.60
N GLU A 507 -2.44 -2.79 -13.54
CA GLU A 507 -2.71 -3.92 -14.41
C GLU A 507 -3.83 -4.76 -13.78
N ARG A 508 -5.01 -4.74 -14.41
CA ARG A 508 -6.11 -5.63 -14.08
C ARG A 508 -5.78 -7.05 -14.54
N ILE A 509 -5.98 -8.02 -13.67
CA ILE A 509 -5.89 -9.44 -13.99
C ILE A 509 -7.28 -10.03 -13.89
N TRP A 510 -7.74 -10.70 -14.94
CA TRP A 510 -8.96 -11.48 -14.89
C TRP A 510 -8.66 -12.82 -14.21
N ILE A 511 -9.66 -13.40 -13.55
CA ILE A 511 -9.46 -14.61 -12.73
C ILE A 511 -8.91 -15.75 -13.60
N GLU A 512 -9.45 -15.90 -14.80
CA GLU A 512 -9.03 -16.86 -15.82
C GLU A 512 -7.55 -16.72 -16.23
N GLN A 513 -6.95 -15.56 -15.94
CA GLN A 513 -5.60 -15.16 -16.31
C GLN A 513 -4.60 -15.22 -15.14
N LEU A 514 -5.02 -15.70 -13.97
CA LEU A 514 -4.17 -15.72 -12.77
C LEU A 514 -2.82 -16.41 -12.99
N PHE A 515 -2.78 -17.49 -13.77
CA PHE A 515 -1.55 -18.24 -14.04
C PHE A 515 -0.91 -17.93 -15.40
N TRP A 516 -1.27 -16.80 -16.02
CA TRP A 516 -0.65 -16.38 -17.27
C TRP A 516 0.77 -15.90 -17.03
N LYS A 517 1.68 -16.24 -17.95
CA LYS A 517 3.08 -15.80 -17.86
C LYS A 517 3.17 -14.28 -18.03
N SER A 518 4.00 -13.65 -17.20
CA SER A 518 4.42 -12.28 -17.43
C SER A 518 5.45 -12.26 -18.57
N PRO A 519 5.38 -11.32 -19.53
CA PRO A 519 6.36 -11.20 -20.63
C PRO A 519 7.80 -10.95 -20.15
N VAL A 520 7.98 -10.55 -18.88
CA VAL A 520 9.31 -10.34 -18.27
C VAL A 520 9.90 -11.64 -17.65
N SER A 521 9.07 -12.66 -17.40
CA SER A 521 9.50 -13.91 -16.75
C SER A 521 9.68 -15.06 -17.73
N VAL A 522 10.88 -15.63 -17.76
CA VAL A 522 11.19 -16.86 -18.52
C VAL A 522 10.55 -18.10 -17.90
N ASN A 523 10.19 -18.05 -16.61
CA ASN A 523 9.70 -19.19 -15.83
C ASN A 523 8.15 -19.22 -15.75
N PRO A 524 7.54 -20.42 -15.72
CA PRO A 524 6.09 -20.56 -15.53
C PRO A 524 5.66 -20.06 -14.14
N VAL A 525 4.49 -19.40 -14.10
CA VAL A 525 3.83 -18.98 -12.86
C VAL A 525 3.23 -20.22 -12.21
N ASN A 526 3.81 -20.63 -11.08
CA ASN A 526 3.38 -21.80 -10.32
C ASN A 526 2.84 -21.40 -8.95
N VAL A 527 3.45 -20.45 -8.26
CA VAL A 527 3.03 -20.03 -6.91
C VAL A 527 2.39 -18.65 -6.97
N ILE A 528 1.10 -18.58 -6.68
CA ILE A 528 0.31 -17.34 -6.69
C ILE A 528 -0.20 -17.05 -5.29
N VAL A 529 -0.07 -15.80 -4.86
CA VAL A 529 -0.70 -15.29 -3.65
C VAL A 529 -1.75 -14.24 -4.01
N VAL A 530 -2.97 -14.48 -3.55
CA VAL A 530 -4.11 -13.59 -3.69
C VAL A 530 -4.41 -12.95 -2.34
N SER A 531 -4.22 -11.65 -2.26
CA SER A 531 -4.48 -10.88 -1.05
C SER A 531 -5.81 -10.13 -1.13
N GLY A 532 -6.39 -9.86 0.04
CA GLY A 532 -7.52 -8.96 0.15
C GLY A 532 -8.13 -8.96 1.55
N MET A 533 -8.87 -7.92 1.88
CA MET A 533 -9.49 -7.76 3.19
C MET A 533 -10.63 -8.78 3.44
N VAL A 534 -11.17 -8.81 4.66
CA VAL A 534 -12.34 -9.64 5.01
C VAL A 534 -13.56 -9.28 4.15
N GLY A 535 -14.30 -10.29 3.70
CA GLY A 535 -15.53 -10.11 2.91
C GLY A 535 -15.32 -9.68 1.45
N ILE A 536 -14.08 -9.45 1.02
CA ILE A 536 -13.79 -8.95 -0.34
C ILE A 536 -14.05 -9.96 -1.47
N GLY A 537 -14.27 -11.24 -1.12
CA GLY A 537 -14.59 -12.31 -2.08
C GLY A 537 -13.48 -13.33 -2.36
N LYS A 538 -12.43 -13.43 -1.52
CA LYS A 538 -11.34 -14.42 -1.70
C LYS A 538 -11.83 -15.87 -1.85
N THR A 539 -12.58 -16.38 -0.87
CA THR A 539 -13.16 -17.73 -0.92
C THR A 539 -14.16 -17.90 -2.07
N THR A 540 -14.95 -16.87 -2.37
CA THR A 540 -15.89 -16.88 -3.52
C THR A 540 -15.14 -16.97 -4.86
N MET A 541 -13.98 -16.33 -4.97
CA MET A 541 -13.09 -16.46 -6.14
C MET A 541 -12.56 -17.89 -6.26
N VAL A 542 -12.09 -18.49 -5.17
CA VAL A 542 -11.65 -19.90 -5.14
C VAL A 542 -12.79 -20.84 -5.57
N GLN A 543 -14.01 -20.63 -5.05
CA GLN A 543 -15.18 -21.39 -5.47
C GLN A 543 -15.49 -21.22 -6.96
N LYS A 544 -15.33 -20.01 -7.53
CA LYS A 544 -15.48 -19.77 -8.98
C LYS A 544 -14.46 -20.56 -9.79
N ILE A 545 -13.19 -20.55 -9.37
CA ILE A 545 -12.12 -21.31 -10.05
C ILE A 545 -12.45 -22.79 -10.09
N MET A 546 -12.85 -23.36 -8.93
CA MET A 546 -13.24 -24.76 -8.84
C MET A 546 -14.48 -25.07 -9.70
N TYR A 547 -15.47 -24.18 -9.70
CA TYR A 547 -16.69 -24.31 -10.49
C TYR A 547 -16.42 -24.32 -12.00
N ASP A 548 -15.61 -23.39 -12.49
CA ASP A 548 -15.27 -23.31 -13.92
C ASP A 548 -14.42 -24.50 -14.38
N TRP A 549 -13.44 -24.89 -13.55
CA TRP A 549 -12.63 -26.07 -13.80
C TRP A 549 -13.51 -27.33 -13.90
N ALA A 550 -14.45 -27.48 -12.96
CA ALA A 550 -15.34 -28.63 -12.93
C ALA A 550 -16.31 -28.69 -14.12
N ARG A 551 -16.69 -27.54 -14.69
CA ARG A 551 -17.54 -27.48 -15.89
C ARG A 551 -16.78 -27.60 -17.19
N GLY A 552 -15.49 -27.36 -17.18
CA GLY A 552 -14.68 -27.40 -18.39
C GLY A 552 -14.55 -26.07 -19.10
N THR A 553 -14.95 -24.98 -18.45
CA THR A 553 -14.96 -23.65 -19.07
C THR A 553 -13.60 -22.97 -18.95
N GLN A 554 -12.86 -23.17 -17.85
CA GLN A 554 -11.56 -22.56 -17.59
C GLN A 554 -10.61 -23.51 -16.87
N TYR A 555 -9.32 -23.16 -16.77
CA TYR A 555 -8.28 -23.92 -16.05
C TYR A 555 -8.06 -25.36 -16.53
N GLN A 556 -8.39 -25.68 -17.78
CA GLN A 556 -8.35 -27.06 -18.29
C GLN A 556 -6.94 -27.62 -18.45
N ARG A 557 -5.90 -26.78 -18.39
CA ARG A 557 -4.51 -27.21 -18.30
C ARG A 557 -4.22 -28.09 -17.08
N PHE A 558 -5.04 -28.00 -16.03
CA PHE A 558 -4.91 -28.80 -14.81
C PHE A 558 -5.82 -30.04 -14.87
N ALA A 559 -5.22 -31.21 -14.72
CA ALA A 559 -5.92 -32.48 -14.61
C ALA A 559 -6.66 -32.62 -13.27
N PHE A 560 -6.05 -32.19 -12.16
CA PHE A 560 -6.67 -32.28 -10.84
C PHE A 560 -6.48 -30.97 -10.08
N VAL A 561 -7.53 -30.56 -9.38
CA VAL A 561 -7.54 -29.35 -8.56
C VAL A 561 -7.97 -29.71 -7.14
N PHE A 562 -7.05 -29.55 -6.19
CA PHE A 562 -7.27 -29.88 -4.79
C PHE A 562 -7.44 -28.61 -3.97
N LEU A 563 -8.52 -28.53 -3.19
CA LEU A 563 -8.80 -27.40 -2.29
C LEU A 563 -8.60 -27.84 -0.84
N PHE A 564 -7.78 -27.07 -0.11
CA PHE A 564 -7.58 -27.21 1.33
C PHE A 564 -7.85 -25.87 2.00
N LYS A 565 -8.82 -25.81 2.92
CA LYS A 565 -9.06 -24.61 3.73
C LYS A 565 -8.17 -24.67 4.97
N PHE A 566 -7.36 -23.65 5.23
CA PHE A 566 -6.46 -23.63 6.40
C PHE A 566 -7.21 -23.79 7.72
N ARG A 567 -8.43 -23.28 7.79
CA ARG A 567 -9.33 -23.47 8.94
C ARG A 567 -9.64 -24.95 9.21
N GLU A 568 -9.80 -25.76 8.17
CA GLU A 568 -10.04 -27.21 8.29
C GLU A 568 -8.74 -27.93 8.67
N LEU A 569 -7.60 -27.46 8.17
CA LEU A 569 -6.29 -28.03 8.50
C LEU A 569 -5.91 -27.84 9.98
N ASN A 570 -6.36 -26.74 10.62
CA ASN A 570 -6.15 -26.52 12.06
C ASN A 570 -6.78 -27.59 12.96
N LEU A 571 -7.71 -28.38 12.44
CA LEU A 571 -8.47 -29.39 13.19
C LEU A 571 -7.78 -30.76 13.21
N LEU A 572 -6.63 -30.87 12.54
CA LEU A 572 -5.80 -32.07 12.53
C LEU A 572 -4.85 -32.12 13.75
N ASP A 573 -5.03 -31.19 14.68
CA ASP A 573 -4.23 -31.01 15.88
C ASP A 573 -4.93 -31.63 17.08
N ASN A 574 -4.43 -32.79 17.52
CA ASN A 574 -4.58 -33.26 18.89
C ASN A 574 -3.23 -33.09 19.62
N GLU A 575 -3.22 -33.16 20.95
CA GLU A 575 -2.16 -32.68 21.88
C GLU A 575 -0.70 -33.12 21.61
N ASN A 576 -0.42 -33.96 20.62
CA ASN A 576 0.91 -34.14 20.01
C ASN A 576 0.75 -34.19 18.47
N GLU A 577 1.33 -33.21 17.76
CA GLU A 577 1.28 -33.01 16.30
C GLU A 577 1.18 -34.32 15.50
N THR A 578 -0.01 -34.64 14.98
CA THR A 578 -0.16 -35.85 14.15
C THR A 578 0.50 -35.61 12.80
N GLN A 579 1.52 -36.42 12.50
CA GLN A 579 2.20 -36.41 11.22
C GLN A 579 1.26 -36.95 10.14
N MET A 580 1.21 -36.31 8.97
CA MET A 580 0.39 -36.73 7.85
C MET A 580 1.16 -36.60 6.55
N SER A 581 0.96 -37.54 5.63
CA SER A 581 1.52 -37.45 4.28
C SER A 581 0.58 -36.66 3.35
N LEU A 582 1.10 -36.11 2.26
CA LEU A 582 0.26 -35.43 1.27
C LEU A 582 -0.76 -36.40 0.65
N THR A 583 -0.38 -37.66 0.44
CA THR A 583 -1.29 -38.71 -0.05
C THR A 583 -2.46 -38.94 0.90
N LYS A 584 -2.19 -39.08 2.21
CA LYS A 584 -3.24 -39.23 3.24
C LYS A 584 -4.11 -37.99 3.38
N LEU A 585 -3.53 -36.79 3.22
CA LEU A 585 -4.28 -35.54 3.27
C LEU A 585 -5.29 -35.45 2.12
N ILE A 586 -4.88 -35.83 0.89
CA ILE A 586 -5.77 -35.87 -0.28
C ILE A 586 -6.85 -36.94 -0.09
N GLU A 587 -6.48 -38.16 0.31
CA GLU A 587 -7.42 -39.27 0.57
C GLU A 587 -8.49 -38.90 1.60
N ARG A 588 -8.11 -38.18 2.66
CA ARG A 588 -9.04 -37.73 3.70
C ARG A 588 -10.12 -36.81 3.16
N HIS A 589 -9.75 -35.87 2.28
CA HIS A 589 -10.68 -34.90 1.69
C HIS A 589 -11.42 -35.47 0.46
N TYR A 590 -10.79 -36.38 -0.27
CA TYR A 590 -11.29 -36.96 -1.51
C TYR A 590 -11.26 -38.49 -1.45
N LYS A 591 -12.16 -39.07 -0.64
CA LYS A 591 -12.18 -40.51 -0.28
C LYS A 591 -12.16 -41.50 -1.46
N TYR A 592 -12.60 -41.07 -2.64
CA TYR A 592 -12.60 -41.90 -3.85
C TYR A 592 -11.23 -41.98 -4.54
N LEU A 593 -10.27 -41.11 -4.19
CA LEU A 593 -8.89 -41.16 -4.66
C LEU A 593 -8.06 -42.01 -3.70
N SER A 594 -8.16 -43.35 -3.78
CA SER A 594 -7.41 -44.26 -2.89
C SER A 594 -6.08 -44.71 -3.50
N ASN A 595 -5.00 -44.68 -2.69
CA ASN A 595 -3.62 -45.15 -2.88
C ASN A 595 -3.06 -45.20 -4.30
N ASP A 596 -3.03 -46.38 -4.94
CA ASP A 596 -2.18 -46.64 -6.13
C ASP A 596 -2.48 -45.70 -7.30
N PRO A 597 -3.75 -45.43 -7.68
CA PRO A 597 -4.08 -44.38 -8.63
C PRO A 597 -3.63 -42.97 -8.25
N LEU A 598 -3.70 -42.60 -6.97
CA LEU A 598 -3.26 -41.28 -6.49
C LEU A 598 -1.76 -41.10 -6.71
N LYS A 599 -0.94 -42.15 -6.49
CA LYS A 599 0.50 -42.11 -6.78
C LYS A 599 0.78 -41.84 -8.25
N VAL A 600 0.00 -42.40 -9.16
CA VAL A 600 0.14 -42.15 -10.60
C VAL A 600 -0.24 -40.69 -10.95
N ILE A 601 -1.28 -40.15 -10.32
CA ILE A 601 -1.67 -38.74 -10.48
C ILE A 601 -0.53 -37.80 -10.04
N LEU A 602 0.09 -38.09 -8.88
CA LEU A 602 1.17 -37.27 -8.32
C LEU A 602 2.50 -37.32 -9.12
N GLN A 603 2.66 -38.27 -10.06
CA GLN A 603 3.84 -38.34 -10.94
C GLN A 603 3.87 -37.26 -12.04
N LYS A 604 2.75 -36.58 -12.30
CA LYS A 604 2.65 -35.48 -13.28
C LYS A 604 2.33 -34.14 -12.60
N PRO A 605 3.24 -33.61 -11.77
CA PRO A 605 2.98 -32.45 -10.92
C PRO A 605 2.57 -31.20 -11.71
N GLU A 606 3.06 -31.00 -12.94
CA GLU A 606 2.73 -29.88 -13.82
C GLU A 606 1.24 -29.78 -14.19
N THR A 607 0.50 -30.86 -14.04
CA THR A 607 -0.95 -30.91 -14.29
C THR A 607 -1.79 -30.72 -13.02
N LEU A 608 -1.16 -30.46 -11.87
CA LEU A 608 -1.82 -30.37 -10.58
C LEU A 608 -1.88 -28.93 -10.08
N LEU A 609 -3.06 -28.55 -9.56
CA LEU A 609 -3.27 -27.30 -8.85
C LEU A 609 -3.69 -27.58 -7.39
N PHE A 610 -2.93 -27.02 -6.46
CA PHE A 610 -3.25 -27.01 -5.03
C PHE A 610 -3.72 -25.62 -4.62
N ILE A 611 -4.94 -25.50 -4.12
CA ILE A 611 -5.51 -24.26 -3.61
C ILE A 611 -5.56 -24.32 -2.09
N PHE A 612 -4.89 -23.38 -1.43
CA PHE A 612 -4.91 -23.20 0.01
C PHE A 612 -5.66 -21.91 0.35
N ASP A 613 -6.87 -22.05 0.90
CA ASP A 613 -7.76 -20.92 1.19
C ASP A 613 -7.68 -20.49 2.67
N GLY A 614 -7.44 -19.19 2.91
CA GLY A 614 -7.54 -18.57 4.23
C GLY A 614 -6.29 -18.69 5.11
N LEU A 615 -5.09 -18.40 4.60
CA LEU A 615 -3.84 -18.50 5.38
C LEU A 615 -3.86 -17.68 6.68
N ASP A 616 -4.59 -16.57 6.71
CA ASP A 616 -4.76 -15.74 7.90
C ASP A 616 -5.48 -16.44 9.06
N GLU A 617 -6.10 -17.57 8.78
CA GLU A 617 -6.82 -18.38 9.76
C GLU A 617 -5.94 -19.54 10.27
N TYR A 618 -4.73 -19.71 9.76
CA TYR A 618 -3.85 -20.80 10.16
C TYR A 618 -3.13 -20.49 11.47
N LYS A 619 -3.20 -21.42 12.43
CA LYS A 619 -2.68 -21.18 13.80
C LYS A 619 -1.18 -21.45 13.96
N HIS A 620 -0.58 -22.21 13.04
CA HIS A 620 0.83 -22.59 13.13
C HIS A 620 1.73 -21.60 12.42
N LYS A 621 2.91 -21.37 13.00
CA LYS A 621 3.95 -20.56 12.38
C LYS A 621 4.51 -21.28 11.16
N LEU A 622 4.62 -20.56 10.05
CA LEU A 622 5.27 -21.07 8.84
C LEU A 622 6.79 -20.91 8.95
N ASP A 623 7.53 -21.98 8.66
CA ASP A 623 8.98 -21.98 8.55
C ASP A 623 9.41 -22.49 7.17
N PHE A 624 10.14 -21.65 6.45
CA PHE A 624 10.63 -21.94 5.09
C PHE A 624 12.11 -22.35 5.07
N THR A 625 12.75 -22.57 6.22
CA THR A 625 14.14 -23.05 6.33
C THR A 625 14.30 -24.47 5.79
N GLN A 626 15.43 -24.76 5.13
CA GLN A 626 15.63 -26.03 4.41
C GLN A 626 15.65 -27.27 5.32
N SER A 627 15.99 -27.11 6.61
CA SER A 627 16.12 -28.22 7.57
C SER A 627 14.81 -28.92 7.92
N GLN A 628 13.66 -28.34 7.58
CA GLN A 628 12.34 -28.85 7.94
C GLN A 628 11.50 -29.28 6.73
N LEU A 629 11.99 -29.19 5.49
CA LEU A 629 11.18 -29.45 4.29
C LEU A 629 11.14 -30.94 3.92
N CYS A 630 10.03 -31.36 3.33
CA CYS A 630 9.86 -32.70 2.76
C CYS A 630 9.88 -32.66 1.22
N SER A 631 10.27 -33.80 0.61
CA SER A 631 10.29 -33.97 -0.85
C SER A 631 9.46 -35.15 -1.35
N ASN A 632 9.06 -36.06 -0.45
CA ASN A 632 8.30 -37.25 -0.80
C ASN A 632 6.86 -37.10 -0.29
N PRO A 633 5.83 -37.21 -1.17
CA PRO A 633 4.43 -37.05 -0.81
C PRO A 633 3.89 -38.12 0.15
N ASP A 634 4.59 -39.24 0.32
CA ASP A 634 4.21 -40.34 1.22
C ASP A 634 4.84 -40.23 2.62
N VAL A 635 5.73 -39.26 2.86
CA VAL A 635 6.34 -39.07 4.18
C VAL A 635 5.37 -38.33 5.09
N GLU A 636 5.17 -38.88 6.30
CA GLU A 636 4.35 -38.24 7.31
C GLU A 636 5.12 -37.10 7.99
N VAL A 637 4.60 -35.88 7.84
CA VAL A 637 5.13 -34.68 8.48
C VAL A 637 3.98 -33.80 8.97
N PRO A 638 4.20 -32.85 9.88
CA PRO A 638 3.22 -31.83 10.19
C PRO A 638 2.69 -31.12 8.93
N VAL A 639 1.41 -30.75 8.92
CA VAL A 639 0.75 -30.18 7.73
C VAL A 639 1.39 -28.86 7.28
N HIS A 640 1.88 -28.03 8.20
CA HIS A 640 2.58 -26.80 7.86
C HIS A 640 3.86 -27.07 7.05
N ILE A 641 4.53 -28.22 7.27
CA ILE A 641 5.71 -28.64 6.50
C ILE A 641 5.32 -29.05 5.08
N LEU A 642 4.21 -29.78 4.90
CA LEU A 642 3.69 -30.11 3.56
C LEU A 642 3.44 -28.83 2.76
N PHE A 643 2.76 -27.86 3.38
CA PHE A 643 2.46 -26.57 2.76
C PHE A 643 3.74 -25.78 2.41
N THR A 644 4.66 -25.57 3.35
CA THR A 644 5.91 -24.82 3.08
C THR A 644 6.78 -25.53 2.04
N SER A 645 6.75 -26.87 1.98
CA SER A 645 7.46 -27.67 0.98
C SER A 645 6.88 -27.54 -0.44
N LEU A 646 5.55 -27.44 -0.59
CA LEU A 646 4.90 -27.16 -1.88
C LEU A 646 5.26 -25.75 -2.37
N VAL A 647 5.20 -24.74 -1.50
CA VAL A 647 5.55 -23.35 -1.82
C VAL A 647 7.04 -23.23 -2.19
N ARG A 648 7.93 -23.92 -1.47
CA ARG A 648 9.38 -23.97 -1.75
C ARG A 648 9.74 -24.86 -2.94
N ARG A 649 8.76 -25.58 -3.52
CA ARG A 649 8.94 -26.51 -4.64
C ARG A 649 9.91 -27.67 -4.34
N THR A 650 10.06 -28.01 -3.06
CA THR A 650 10.80 -29.21 -2.64
C THR A 650 9.92 -30.45 -2.76
N LEU A 651 8.60 -30.29 -2.62
CA LEU A 651 7.58 -31.31 -2.83
C LEU A 651 6.84 -31.03 -4.15
N LEU A 652 6.60 -32.08 -4.96
CA LEU A 652 5.89 -32.01 -6.25
C LEU A 652 6.38 -30.89 -7.19
N LYS A 653 7.69 -30.86 -7.47
CA LYS A 653 8.32 -29.84 -8.30
C LYS A 653 7.62 -29.71 -9.67
N GLY A 654 7.03 -28.54 -9.92
CA GLY A 654 6.28 -28.24 -11.14
C GLY A 654 4.78 -28.03 -10.91
N CYS A 655 4.24 -28.41 -9.75
CA CYS A 655 2.84 -28.14 -9.42
C CYS A 655 2.55 -26.66 -9.22
N SER A 656 1.30 -26.29 -9.47
CA SER A 656 0.79 -24.95 -9.19
C SER A 656 0.17 -24.88 -7.79
N VAL A 657 0.40 -23.78 -7.09
CA VAL A 657 -0.11 -23.49 -5.75
C VAL A 657 -0.77 -22.11 -5.76
N LEU A 658 -2.06 -22.04 -5.41
CA LEU A 658 -2.81 -20.80 -5.23
C LEU A 658 -3.09 -20.61 -3.74
N ILE A 659 -2.72 -19.45 -3.20
CA ILE A 659 -2.87 -19.15 -1.77
C ILE A 659 -3.74 -17.91 -1.63
N THR A 660 -4.77 -17.96 -0.79
CA THR A 660 -5.52 -16.75 -0.41
C THR A 660 -5.19 -16.35 1.03
N SER A 661 -5.07 -15.05 1.27
CA SER A 661 -4.78 -14.54 2.62
C SER A 661 -5.18 -13.08 2.81
N ARG A 662 -5.33 -12.65 4.06
CA ARG A 662 -5.30 -11.22 4.41
C ARG A 662 -3.88 -10.66 4.34
N PRO A 663 -3.72 -9.36 4.03
CA PRO A 663 -2.41 -8.72 3.99
C PRO A 663 -1.58 -8.93 5.27
N THR A 664 -2.19 -8.95 6.45
CA THR A 664 -1.50 -9.08 7.75
C THR A 664 -0.83 -10.43 7.97
N ALA A 665 -1.40 -11.52 7.44
CA ALA A 665 -0.84 -12.86 7.63
C ALA A 665 0.27 -13.20 6.63
N LEU A 666 0.46 -12.37 5.60
CA LEU A 666 1.51 -12.54 4.60
C LEU A 666 2.91 -12.17 5.12
N GLU A 667 3.03 -11.57 6.30
CA GLU A 667 4.34 -11.29 6.91
C GLU A 667 5.17 -12.55 7.17
N ALA A 668 4.48 -13.68 7.40
CA ALA A 668 5.14 -14.97 7.62
C ALA A 668 5.50 -15.71 6.32
N MET A 669 5.10 -15.20 5.14
CA MET A 669 5.31 -15.86 3.85
C MET A 669 6.66 -15.51 3.20
N ASP A 670 7.27 -16.49 2.54
CA ASP A 670 8.46 -16.27 1.69
C ASP A 670 8.05 -15.66 0.33
N MET A 671 7.93 -14.34 0.28
CA MET A 671 7.51 -13.59 -0.91
C MET A 671 8.48 -13.72 -2.10
N GLU A 672 9.74 -14.14 -1.88
CA GLU A 672 10.69 -14.36 -2.98
C GLU A 672 10.34 -15.58 -3.85
N ARG A 673 9.49 -16.49 -3.34
CA ARG A 673 9.07 -17.72 -4.04
C ARG A 673 7.72 -17.57 -4.72
N VAL A 674 7.03 -16.46 -4.48
CA VAL A 674 5.75 -16.12 -5.10
C VAL A 674 6.04 -15.59 -6.51
N ASP A 675 5.61 -16.33 -7.52
CA ASP A 675 5.79 -15.92 -8.92
C ASP A 675 4.87 -14.75 -9.27
N GLN A 676 3.70 -14.69 -8.64
CA GLN A 676 2.71 -13.65 -8.90
C GLN A 676 1.92 -13.30 -7.63
N PHE A 677 1.91 -12.01 -7.30
CA PHE A 677 1.12 -11.44 -6.21
C PHE A 677 0.01 -10.57 -6.79
N VAL A 678 -1.22 -10.84 -6.36
CA VAL A 678 -2.40 -10.09 -6.80
C VAL A 678 -3.24 -9.66 -5.61
N GLU A 679 -3.95 -8.55 -5.76
CA GLU A 679 -4.89 -8.07 -4.76
C GLU A 679 -6.30 -7.92 -5.32
N ILE A 680 -7.29 -8.40 -4.57
CA ILE A 680 -8.72 -8.18 -4.85
C ILE A 680 -9.13 -6.81 -4.30
N LEU A 681 -9.58 -5.91 -5.18
CA LEU A 681 -10.12 -4.60 -4.81
C LEU A 681 -11.64 -4.60 -4.58
N GLY A 682 -12.34 -5.62 -5.10
CA GLY A 682 -13.79 -5.77 -4.98
C GLY A 682 -14.56 -5.17 -6.16
N PHE A 683 -15.69 -4.51 -5.87
CA PHE A 683 -16.64 -4.02 -6.85
C PHE A 683 -16.48 -2.53 -7.16
N PHE A 684 -16.19 -2.25 -8.43
CA PHE A 684 -16.30 -0.91 -9.01
C PHE A 684 -17.78 -0.62 -9.38
N PRO A 685 -18.16 0.63 -9.72
CA PRO A 685 -19.55 1.01 -9.95
C PRO A 685 -20.37 0.06 -10.83
N GLU A 686 -19.75 -0.44 -11.90
CA GLU A 686 -20.39 -1.40 -12.81
C GLU A 686 -20.68 -2.75 -12.14
N GLN A 687 -19.72 -3.29 -11.39
CA GLN A 687 -19.90 -4.53 -10.66
C GLN A 687 -20.97 -4.37 -9.58
N ARG A 688 -21.06 -3.21 -8.92
CA ARG A 688 -22.12 -2.91 -7.95
C ARG A 688 -23.51 -2.95 -8.59
N LEU A 689 -23.66 -2.30 -9.75
CA LEU A 689 -24.91 -2.31 -10.50
C LEU A 689 -25.26 -3.72 -10.99
N THR A 690 -24.29 -4.45 -11.54
CA THR A 690 -24.46 -5.83 -12.02
C THR A 690 -24.86 -6.75 -10.89
N TYR A 691 -24.20 -6.63 -9.73
CA TYR A 691 -24.54 -7.38 -8.54
C TYR A 691 -25.96 -7.07 -8.06
N CYS A 692 -26.34 -5.80 -8.01
CA CYS A 692 -27.70 -5.37 -7.63
C CYS A 692 -28.75 -5.99 -8.57
N LYS A 693 -28.57 -5.86 -9.89
CA LYS A 693 -29.47 -6.47 -10.90
C LYS A 693 -29.62 -7.98 -10.71
N LYS A 694 -28.51 -8.70 -10.53
CA LYS A 694 -28.51 -10.15 -10.26
C LYS A 694 -29.14 -10.51 -8.92
N PHE A 695 -29.00 -9.63 -7.92
CA PHE A 695 -29.52 -9.87 -6.57
C PHE A 695 -31.05 -9.78 -6.53
N PHE A 696 -31.62 -8.72 -7.12
CA PHE A 696 -33.07 -8.48 -7.11
C PHE A 696 -33.82 -9.27 -8.18
N GLY A 697 -33.19 -9.55 -9.34
CA GLY A 697 -33.81 -10.23 -10.47
C GLY A 697 -34.82 -9.38 -11.24
N ASP A 698 -35.52 -8.47 -10.57
CA ASP A 698 -36.41 -7.45 -11.15
C ASP A 698 -35.62 -6.17 -11.47
N ALA A 699 -35.70 -5.73 -12.73
CA ALA A 699 -34.95 -4.57 -13.22
C ALA A 699 -35.39 -3.23 -12.61
N ALA A 700 -36.69 -3.06 -12.31
CA ALA A 700 -37.21 -1.83 -11.72
C ALA A 700 -36.81 -1.72 -10.24
N LEU A 701 -36.97 -2.81 -9.47
CA LEU A 701 -36.52 -2.85 -8.08
C LEU A 701 -35.00 -2.70 -7.96
N ALA A 702 -34.23 -3.30 -8.87
CA ALA A 702 -32.78 -3.14 -8.91
C ALA A 702 -32.37 -1.69 -9.20
N ALA A 703 -33.08 -1.00 -10.10
CA ALA A 703 -32.79 0.40 -10.43
C ALA A 703 -33.07 1.32 -9.24
N GLU A 704 -34.23 1.15 -8.58
CA GLU A 704 -34.60 1.93 -7.39
C GLU A 704 -33.62 1.70 -6.23
N ALA A 705 -33.28 0.44 -5.95
CA ALA A 705 -32.31 0.11 -4.91
C ALA A 705 -30.90 0.64 -5.24
N SER A 706 -30.47 0.56 -6.50
CA SER A 706 -29.17 1.09 -6.92
C SER A 706 -29.11 2.60 -6.76
N GLN A 707 -30.16 3.31 -7.19
CA GLN A 707 -30.27 4.76 -7.06
C GLN A 707 -30.21 5.18 -5.60
N TYR A 708 -30.97 4.51 -4.72
CA TYR A 708 -30.94 4.79 -3.28
C TYR A 708 -29.53 4.65 -2.69
N VAL A 709 -28.83 3.55 -3.04
CA VAL A 709 -27.47 3.31 -2.54
C VAL A 709 -26.50 4.35 -3.08
N GLU A 710 -26.59 4.74 -4.35
CA GLU A 710 -25.76 5.78 -4.97
C GLU A 710 -25.95 7.17 -4.35
N GLU A 711 -27.18 7.53 -4.00
CA GLU A 711 -27.52 8.76 -3.29
C GLU A 711 -26.94 8.77 -1.87
N ASN A 712 -26.93 7.62 -1.17
CA ASN A 712 -26.28 7.48 0.13
C ASN A 712 -24.78 7.21 0.00
N THR A 713 -23.98 8.28 -0.03
CA THR A 713 -22.51 8.22 -0.18
C THR A 713 -21.82 7.21 0.75
N ILE A 714 -22.21 7.18 2.02
CA ILE A 714 -21.55 6.35 3.03
C ILE A 714 -21.80 4.88 2.71
N LEU A 715 -23.05 4.51 2.42
CA LEU A 715 -23.39 3.14 2.04
C LEU A 715 -22.78 2.76 0.69
N TYR A 716 -22.86 3.64 -0.32
CA TYR A 716 -22.25 3.42 -1.63
C TYR A 716 -20.75 3.13 -1.52
N SER A 717 -20.06 3.87 -0.66
CA SER A 717 -18.63 3.70 -0.45
C SER A 717 -18.25 2.37 0.19
N MET A 718 -19.17 1.70 0.90
CA MET A 718 -18.92 0.37 1.46
C MET A 718 -19.20 -0.74 0.45
N CYS A 719 -20.02 -0.49 -0.57
CA CYS A 719 -20.41 -1.46 -1.60
C CYS A 719 -19.26 -1.94 -2.51
N PHE A 720 -18.05 -1.39 -2.41
CA PHE A 720 -16.90 -2.05 -3.06
C PHE A 720 -16.64 -3.42 -2.44
N ASN A 721 -16.94 -3.61 -1.16
CA ASN A 721 -16.81 -4.90 -0.51
C ASN A 721 -18.08 -5.73 -0.79
N PRO A 722 -17.98 -6.88 -1.49
CA PRO A 722 -19.13 -7.70 -1.85
C PRO A 722 -19.99 -8.11 -0.67
N SER A 723 -19.41 -8.38 0.51
CA SER A 723 -20.19 -8.71 1.71
C SER A 723 -21.05 -7.55 2.19
N PHE A 724 -20.56 -6.30 2.11
CA PHE A 724 -21.38 -5.12 2.41
C PHE A 724 -22.45 -4.89 1.35
N CYS A 725 -22.11 -5.08 0.08
CA CYS A 725 -23.08 -4.98 -1.02
C CYS A 725 -24.22 -5.99 -0.85
N TRP A 726 -23.91 -7.25 -0.51
CA TRP A 726 -24.90 -8.27 -0.16
C TRP A 726 -25.79 -7.85 1.01
N MET A 727 -25.20 -7.36 2.10
CA MET A 727 -25.92 -6.97 3.31
C MET A 727 -26.88 -5.81 3.02
N ILE A 728 -26.42 -4.78 2.30
CA ILE A 728 -27.22 -3.63 1.89
C ILE A 728 -28.37 -4.08 0.98
N CYS A 729 -28.10 -4.85 -0.07
CA CYS A 729 -29.15 -5.35 -0.95
C CYS A 729 -30.17 -6.23 -0.20
N SER A 730 -29.73 -7.03 0.78
CA SER A 730 -30.61 -7.85 1.60
C SER A 730 -31.54 -7.02 2.49
N VAL A 731 -31.01 -5.98 3.14
CA VAL A 731 -31.80 -5.03 3.94
C VAL A 731 -32.77 -4.23 3.06
N LEU A 732 -32.33 -3.81 1.87
CA LEU A 732 -33.18 -3.05 0.95
C LEU A 732 -34.25 -3.91 0.31
N ARG A 733 -34.01 -5.22 0.08
CA ARG A 733 -35.01 -6.14 -0.46
C ARG A 733 -36.25 -6.23 0.43
N SER A 734 -36.08 -6.34 1.75
CA SER A 734 -37.23 -6.35 2.66
C SER A 734 -38.01 -5.04 2.62
N HIS A 735 -37.35 -3.92 2.28
CA HIS A 735 -37.99 -2.62 2.16
C HIS A 735 -38.78 -2.51 0.83
N PHE A 736 -38.10 -2.65 -0.31
CA PHE A 736 -38.69 -2.44 -1.63
C PHE A 736 -39.67 -3.54 -2.08
N VAL A 737 -39.59 -4.77 -1.54
CA VAL A 737 -40.54 -5.85 -1.87
C VAL A 737 -41.86 -5.73 -1.10
N THR A 738 -41.89 -5.00 0.02
CA THR A 738 -43.14 -4.80 0.78
C THR A 738 -43.99 -3.68 0.17
N PRO A 739 -45.33 -3.68 0.26
CA PRO A 739 -46.16 -2.60 -0.30
C PRO A 739 -45.95 -1.24 0.40
N GLU A 740 -45.97 -0.14 -0.37
CA GLU A 740 -45.74 1.28 0.05
C GLU A 740 -46.39 1.69 1.38
N LYS A 741 -47.62 1.22 1.63
CA LYS A 741 -48.41 1.57 2.83
C LYS A 741 -47.84 1.02 4.16
N LYS A 742 -46.78 0.19 4.11
CA LYS A 742 -46.09 -0.38 5.28
C LYS A 742 -44.59 -0.04 5.35
N HIS A 743 -44.08 0.83 4.48
CA HIS A 743 -42.66 1.16 4.46
C HIS A 743 -42.22 1.79 5.81
N GLY A 744 -41.26 1.17 6.49
CA GLY A 744 -40.45 1.84 7.52
C GLY A 744 -39.47 2.83 6.89
N ALA A 745 -38.68 3.56 7.66
CA ALA A 745 -37.62 4.39 7.07
C ALA A 745 -36.47 3.53 6.51
N CYS A 746 -35.91 3.90 5.35
CA CYS A 746 -34.67 3.29 4.83
C CYS A 746 -33.46 3.64 5.71
N PRO A 747 -32.42 2.79 5.74
CA PRO A 747 -31.25 3.03 6.58
C PRO A 747 -30.39 4.15 6.00
N ARG A 748 -30.13 5.20 6.78
CA ARG A 748 -29.28 6.34 6.38
C ARG A 748 -27.85 6.20 6.87
N THR A 749 -27.66 5.55 8.01
CA THR A 749 -26.34 5.32 8.62
C THR A 749 -25.95 3.85 8.60
N VAL A 750 -24.68 3.59 8.89
CA VAL A 750 -24.18 2.22 9.01
C VAL A 750 -24.87 1.52 10.17
N THR A 751 -25.03 2.21 11.30
CA THR A 751 -25.73 1.69 12.49
C THR A 751 -27.17 1.30 12.16
N GLU A 752 -27.93 2.17 11.48
CA GLU A 752 -29.32 1.87 11.08
C GLU A 752 -29.39 0.65 10.15
N MET A 753 -28.40 0.49 9.26
CA MET A 753 -28.33 -0.67 8.37
C MET A 753 -28.17 -1.99 9.13
N PHE A 754 -27.25 -2.06 10.11
CA PHE A 754 -27.08 -3.25 10.96
C PHE A 754 -28.29 -3.52 11.85
N VAL A 755 -28.95 -2.47 12.35
CA VAL A 755 -30.19 -2.62 13.11
C VAL A 755 -31.29 -3.22 12.24
N MET A 756 -31.49 -2.72 11.02
CA MET A 756 -32.48 -3.25 10.09
C MET A 756 -32.15 -4.68 9.67
N PHE A 757 -30.87 -5.00 9.49
CA PHE A 757 -30.42 -6.37 9.23
C PHE A 757 -30.86 -7.33 10.33
N LEU A 758 -30.60 -7.00 11.61
CA LEU A 758 -31.09 -7.81 12.73
C LEU A 758 -32.61 -7.84 12.85
N HIS A 759 -33.28 -6.71 12.59
CA HIS A 759 -34.74 -6.64 12.59
C HIS A 759 -35.34 -7.63 11.60
N ASN A 760 -34.79 -7.69 10.39
CA ASN A 760 -35.22 -8.63 9.35
C ASN A 760 -35.00 -10.09 9.78
N ILE A 761 -33.88 -10.43 10.41
CA ILE A 761 -33.67 -11.79 10.92
C ILE A 761 -34.75 -12.13 11.98
N GLN A 762 -35.02 -11.21 12.89
CA GLN A 762 -36.00 -11.43 13.95
C GLN A 762 -37.43 -11.59 13.43
N THR A 763 -37.88 -10.70 12.55
CA THR A 763 -39.26 -10.69 12.02
C THR A 763 -39.60 -11.96 11.27
N ASN A 764 -38.64 -12.49 10.52
CA ASN A 764 -38.86 -13.67 9.69
C ASN A 764 -38.81 -14.99 10.46
N HIS A 765 -38.10 -15.04 11.59
CA HIS A 765 -38.07 -16.22 12.47
C HIS A 765 -38.96 -16.10 13.72
N ARG A 766 -39.86 -15.08 13.75
CA ARG A 766 -40.65 -14.70 14.94
C ARG A 766 -41.53 -15.83 15.49
N GLN A 767 -41.94 -16.78 14.66
CA GLN A 767 -42.82 -17.89 15.06
C GLN A 767 -42.05 -19.14 15.55
N GLU A 768 -40.75 -19.24 15.28
CA GLU A 768 -39.97 -20.46 15.51
C GLU A 768 -39.27 -20.50 16.89
N VAL A 769 -38.93 -19.34 17.45
CA VAL A 769 -38.18 -19.25 18.71
C VAL A 769 -38.85 -18.30 19.69
N LYS A 770 -39.40 -18.82 20.80
CA LYS A 770 -40.14 -18.02 21.79
C LYS A 770 -39.27 -17.01 22.59
N ASN A 771 -37.94 -17.12 22.54
CA ASN A 771 -36.99 -16.33 23.35
C ASN A 771 -35.85 -15.67 22.53
N GLN A 772 -36.10 -15.22 21.29
CA GLN A 772 -35.09 -14.60 20.41
C GLN A 772 -34.30 -13.47 21.11
N GLN A 773 -34.98 -12.65 21.91
CA GLN A 773 -34.38 -11.55 22.66
C GLN A 773 -33.28 -12.02 23.62
N MET A 774 -33.53 -13.11 24.37
CA MET A 774 -32.55 -13.67 25.30
C MET A 774 -31.32 -14.23 24.56
N ILE A 775 -31.53 -14.83 23.39
CA ILE A 775 -30.45 -15.33 22.54
C ILE A 775 -29.57 -14.17 22.05
N LEU A 776 -30.19 -13.07 21.58
CA LEU A 776 -29.45 -11.89 21.14
C LEU A 776 -28.62 -11.26 22.28
N VAL A 777 -29.16 -11.23 23.51
CA VAL A 777 -28.42 -10.75 24.69
C VAL A 777 -27.18 -11.65 24.96
N LYS A 778 -27.34 -12.97 24.89
CA LYS A 778 -26.22 -13.92 25.05
C LYS A 778 -25.17 -13.75 23.94
N LEU A 779 -25.62 -13.62 22.69
CA LEU A 779 -24.75 -13.37 21.53
C LEU A 779 -23.99 -12.04 21.66
N GLY A 780 -24.64 -10.98 22.15
CA GLY A 780 -23.99 -9.70 22.40
C GLY A 780 -22.86 -9.81 23.44
N LYS A 781 -23.09 -10.54 24.54
CA LYS A 781 -22.05 -10.78 25.56
C LYS A 781 -20.87 -11.59 25.01
N MET A 782 -21.16 -12.63 24.22
CA MET A 782 -20.14 -13.44 23.55
C MET A 782 -19.34 -12.59 22.55
N ALA A 783 -20.01 -11.73 21.78
CA ALA A 783 -19.37 -10.83 20.84
C ALA A 783 -18.42 -9.84 21.52
N TYR A 784 -18.84 -9.26 22.66
CA TYR A 784 -18.00 -8.38 23.48
C TYR A 784 -16.78 -9.13 24.04
N TYR A 785 -16.99 -10.33 24.60
CA TYR A 785 -15.89 -11.18 25.06
C TYR A 785 -14.89 -11.48 23.94
N GLY A 786 -15.40 -11.78 22.74
CA GLY A 786 -14.54 -11.99 21.58
C GLY A 786 -13.76 -10.75 21.17
N LEU A 787 -14.36 -9.57 21.25
CA LEU A 787 -13.67 -8.30 20.94
C LEU A 787 -12.57 -7.98 21.98
N GLU A 788 -12.84 -8.19 23.26
CA GLU A 788 -11.90 -7.95 24.36
C GLU A 788 -10.68 -8.89 24.28
N ASN A 789 -10.91 -10.15 23.90
CA ASN A 789 -9.89 -11.22 23.87
C ASN A 789 -9.33 -11.53 22.47
N ARG A 790 -9.71 -10.77 21.43
CA ARG A 790 -9.34 -11.00 20.01
C ARG A 790 -9.72 -12.41 19.48
N ILE A 791 -10.90 -12.89 19.89
CA ILE A 791 -11.50 -14.15 19.43
C ILE A 791 -12.55 -13.84 18.35
N HIS A 792 -12.39 -14.50 17.20
CA HIS A 792 -13.27 -14.36 16.03
C HIS A 792 -14.00 -15.66 15.66
N VAL A 793 -13.48 -16.80 16.15
CA VAL A 793 -14.03 -18.14 15.95
C VAL A 793 -14.39 -18.69 17.32
N PHE A 794 -15.63 -19.13 17.50
CA PHE A 794 -16.18 -19.58 18.77
C PHE A 794 -16.46 -21.09 18.71
N ASN A 795 -15.90 -21.86 19.64
CA ASN A 795 -16.06 -23.31 19.70
C ASN A 795 -17.40 -23.69 20.34
N GLU A 796 -18.04 -24.73 19.80
CA GLU A 796 -19.23 -25.33 20.38
C GLU A 796 -18.95 -25.82 21.82
N THR A 797 -17.83 -26.49 22.08
CA THR A 797 -17.56 -27.10 23.39
C THR A 797 -17.04 -26.12 24.45
N GLU A 798 -16.62 -24.92 24.05
CA GLU A 798 -16.07 -23.91 24.95
C GLU A 798 -16.99 -22.69 25.02
N GLU A 799 -16.85 -21.71 24.11
CA GLU A 799 -17.57 -20.44 24.22
C GLU A 799 -19.09 -20.60 24.14
N MET A 800 -19.60 -21.48 23.27
CA MET A 800 -21.05 -21.69 23.18
C MET A 800 -21.64 -22.29 24.46
N VAL A 801 -20.86 -23.08 25.21
CA VAL A 801 -21.22 -23.57 26.54
C VAL A 801 -21.13 -22.44 27.56
N THR A 802 -20.03 -21.69 27.58
CA THR A 802 -19.79 -20.55 28.50
C THR A 802 -20.92 -19.53 28.44
N PHE A 803 -21.42 -19.20 27.24
CA PHE A 803 -22.50 -18.25 27.04
C PHE A 803 -23.91 -18.89 27.00
N SER A 804 -24.01 -20.20 27.27
CA SER A 804 -25.27 -20.95 27.33
C SER A 804 -26.10 -20.85 26.04
N LEU A 805 -25.45 -20.90 24.87
CA LEU A 805 -26.07 -20.85 23.54
C LEU A 805 -26.36 -22.23 22.96
N GLN A 806 -25.78 -23.29 23.55
CA GLN A 806 -25.94 -24.70 23.15
C GLN A 806 -27.37 -25.12 22.74
N PRO A 807 -28.42 -24.85 23.54
CA PRO A 807 -29.78 -25.33 23.22
C PRO A 807 -30.37 -24.69 21.96
N ASP A 808 -29.83 -23.53 21.56
CA ASP A 808 -30.39 -22.67 20.53
C ASP A 808 -29.64 -22.82 19.19
N LEU A 809 -28.49 -23.53 19.14
CA LEU A 809 -27.59 -23.62 17.97
C LEU A 809 -28.23 -24.24 16.72
N SER A 810 -29.24 -25.09 16.90
CA SER A 810 -29.97 -25.71 15.80
C SER A 810 -31.07 -24.79 15.21
N SER A 811 -31.25 -23.60 15.78
CA SER A 811 -32.27 -22.65 15.35
C SER A 811 -31.90 -21.96 14.03
N PRO A 812 -32.85 -21.85 13.06
CA PRO A 812 -32.70 -21.01 11.88
C PRO A 812 -32.41 -19.53 12.21
N PHE A 813 -32.82 -19.08 13.39
CA PHE A 813 -32.52 -17.73 13.87
C PHE A 813 -31.03 -17.53 14.16
N ILE A 814 -30.36 -18.51 14.78
CA ILE A 814 -28.92 -18.43 15.04
C ILE A 814 -28.14 -18.56 13.73
N SER A 815 -28.58 -19.40 12.80
CA SER A 815 -27.92 -19.52 11.49
C SER A 815 -28.07 -18.28 10.61
N GLY A 816 -28.96 -17.34 10.96
CA GLY A 816 -29.04 -16.01 10.36
C GLY A 816 -28.00 -15.00 10.90
N ILE A 817 -27.35 -15.28 12.03
CA ILE A 817 -26.37 -14.40 12.69
C ILE A 817 -24.97 -15.01 12.69
N LEU A 818 -24.89 -16.31 12.97
CA LEU A 818 -23.67 -17.10 13.02
C LEU A 818 -23.63 -18.07 11.85
N GLN A 819 -22.46 -18.16 11.23
CA GLN A 819 -22.13 -19.22 10.31
C GLN A 819 -21.60 -20.42 11.10
N ARG A 820 -22.32 -21.55 11.03
CA ARG A 820 -21.90 -22.82 11.62
C ARG A 820 -20.89 -23.51 10.72
N GLN A 821 -19.86 -24.08 11.32
CA GLN A 821 -18.89 -24.93 10.64
C GLN A 821 -18.65 -26.19 11.46
N SER A 822 -19.02 -27.33 10.88
CA SER A 822 -18.91 -28.64 11.51
C SER A 822 -17.89 -29.51 10.80
N THR A 823 -17.02 -30.15 11.57
CA THR A 823 -16.14 -31.23 11.10
C THR A 823 -16.48 -32.54 11.78
N LEU A 824 -15.75 -33.62 11.46
CA LEU A 824 -15.96 -34.95 12.04
C LEU A 824 -15.82 -34.98 13.57
N GLU A 825 -15.06 -34.06 14.18
CA GLU A 825 -14.71 -34.08 15.62
C GLU A 825 -15.08 -32.78 16.36
N HIS A 826 -15.13 -31.61 15.69
CA HIS A 826 -15.42 -30.32 16.32
C HIS A 826 -16.41 -29.46 15.51
N THR A 827 -17.22 -28.67 16.21
CA THR A 827 -18.08 -27.66 15.61
C THR A 827 -17.71 -26.27 16.12
N THR A 828 -17.61 -25.30 15.22
CA THR A 828 -17.27 -23.90 15.53
C THR A 828 -18.26 -22.96 14.84
N TYR A 829 -18.31 -21.71 15.31
CA TYR A 829 -19.20 -20.68 14.81
C TYR A 829 -18.46 -19.35 14.64
N THR A 830 -18.77 -18.62 13.57
CA THR A 830 -18.26 -17.26 13.32
C THR A 830 -19.42 -16.33 13.00
N PHE A 831 -19.34 -15.05 13.38
CA PHE A 831 -20.30 -14.06 12.88
C PHE A 831 -20.15 -13.93 11.36
N TYR A 832 -21.26 -13.72 10.63
CA TYR A 832 -21.22 -13.56 9.16
C TYR A 832 -20.24 -12.48 8.70
N GLN A 833 -20.12 -11.42 9.48
CA GLN A 833 -19.14 -10.37 9.29
C GLN A 833 -18.53 -10.00 10.63
N PHE A 834 -17.25 -9.65 10.63
CA PHE A 834 -16.60 -9.15 11.84
C PHE A 834 -17.29 -7.88 12.38
N ASN A 835 -17.75 -6.99 11.50
CA ASN A 835 -18.51 -5.80 11.91
C ASN A 835 -19.87 -6.13 12.54
N LEU A 836 -20.46 -7.30 12.25
CA LEU A 836 -21.66 -7.78 12.95
C LEU A 836 -21.30 -8.19 14.40
N GLN A 837 -20.14 -8.80 14.62
CA GLN A 837 -19.62 -9.05 15.97
C GLN A 837 -19.43 -7.72 16.72
N GLU A 838 -18.78 -6.73 16.12
CA GLU A 838 -18.57 -5.41 16.73
C GLU A 838 -19.90 -4.70 17.04
N PHE A 839 -20.88 -4.79 16.14
CA PHE A 839 -22.22 -4.29 16.35
C PHE A 839 -22.92 -5.00 17.53
N MET A 840 -22.87 -6.34 17.57
CA MET A 840 -23.46 -7.11 18.67
C MET A 840 -22.77 -6.83 20.02
N ALA A 841 -21.46 -6.61 20.00
CA ALA A 841 -20.70 -6.16 21.17
C ALA A 841 -21.18 -4.78 21.63
N ALA A 842 -21.36 -3.82 20.72
CA ALA A 842 -21.92 -2.49 21.01
C ALA A 842 -23.32 -2.59 21.64
N CYS A 843 -24.18 -3.46 21.12
CA CYS A 843 -25.51 -3.71 21.69
C CYS A 843 -25.47 -4.25 23.13
N SER A 844 -24.45 -5.05 23.49
CA SER A 844 -24.33 -5.65 24.82
C SER A 844 -24.23 -4.62 25.95
N PHE A 845 -23.65 -3.44 25.68
CA PHE A 845 -23.51 -2.34 26.64
C PHE A 845 -24.86 -1.75 27.06
N TYR A 846 -25.84 -1.78 26.17
CA TYR A 846 -27.16 -1.23 26.43
C TYR A 846 -28.09 -2.17 27.20
N LEU A 847 -27.80 -3.49 27.19
CA LEU A 847 -28.68 -4.54 27.68
C LEU A 847 -28.47 -4.94 29.15
N LYS A 848 -27.26 -4.79 29.68
CA LYS A 848 -26.95 -4.89 31.12
C LYS A 848 -25.47 -4.51 31.38
N PRO A 849 -25.17 -3.29 31.84
CA PRO A 849 -23.81 -2.92 32.20
C PRO A 849 -23.40 -3.65 33.49
N SER A 850 -22.34 -4.46 33.44
CA SER A 850 -21.82 -5.17 34.62
C SER A 850 -20.72 -4.41 35.38
N ARG A 851 -20.37 -3.19 34.93
CA ARG A 851 -19.29 -2.32 35.46
C ARG A 851 -19.67 -0.84 35.29
N ASP A 852 -18.93 0.06 35.96
CA ASP A 852 -19.07 1.51 35.80
C ASP A 852 -18.80 1.92 34.34
N MET A 853 -19.85 2.31 33.63
CA MET A 853 -19.80 2.69 32.21
C MET A 853 -18.88 3.89 31.97
N GLU A 854 -18.76 4.80 32.94
CA GLU A 854 -17.86 5.95 32.81
C GLU A 854 -16.39 5.51 32.82
N GLU A 855 -16.04 4.48 33.59
CA GLU A 855 -14.69 3.93 33.66
C GLU A 855 -14.32 3.22 32.36
N ILE A 856 -15.25 2.45 31.77
CA ILE A 856 -15.04 1.79 30.47
C ILE A 856 -14.84 2.82 29.36
N LEU A 857 -15.72 3.83 29.28
CA LEU A 857 -15.62 4.88 28.27
C LEU A 857 -14.33 5.71 28.43
N LYS A 858 -13.87 5.97 29.66
CA LYS A 858 -12.56 6.59 29.93
C LYS A 858 -11.38 5.70 29.55
N ASN A 859 -11.48 4.40 29.79
CA ASN A 859 -10.43 3.44 29.42
C ASN A 859 -10.28 3.36 27.90
N TRP A 860 -11.39 3.38 27.17
CA TRP A 860 -11.36 3.42 25.71
C TRP A 860 -10.88 4.76 25.16
N ASP A 861 -11.22 5.88 25.82
CA ASP A 861 -10.72 7.21 25.46
C ASP A 861 -9.21 7.36 25.68
N SER A 862 -8.64 6.60 26.62
CA SER A 862 -7.20 6.61 26.94
C SER A 862 -6.39 5.55 26.19
N CYS A 863 -7.05 4.50 25.69
CA CYS A 863 -6.42 3.47 24.87
C CYS A 863 -6.23 3.96 23.44
N LYS A 864 -5.00 3.99 22.94
CA LYS A 864 -4.69 4.13 21.50
C LYS A 864 -5.00 2.84 20.71
N ASP A 865 -5.93 2.04 21.21
CA ASP A 865 -6.23 0.71 20.72
C ASP A 865 -7.36 0.80 19.69
N ASP A 866 -7.03 0.51 18.45
CA ASP A 866 -7.94 0.53 17.30
C ASP A 866 -9.04 -0.54 17.39
N ARG A 867 -8.92 -1.50 18.30
CA ARG A 867 -9.88 -2.59 18.52
C ARG A 867 -11.33 -2.15 18.72
N PHE A 868 -11.56 -1.01 19.36
CA PHE A 868 -12.92 -0.58 19.72
C PHE A 868 -13.45 0.53 18.81
N GLU A 869 -12.69 0.98 17.80
CA GLU A 869 -13.04 2.16 17.00
C GLU A 869 -14.42 2.02 16.32
N ILE A 870 -14.70 0.88 15.69
CA ILE A 870 -15.98 0.60 15.03
C ILE A 870 -17.09 0.33 16.06
N ALA A 871 -16.80 -0.38 17.14
CA ALA A 871 -17.76 -0.61 18.23
C ALA A 871 -18.23 0.70 18.87
N ILE A 872 -17.33 1.67 19.09
CA ILE A 872 -17.66 3.00 19.62
C ILE A 872 -18.53 3.78 18.64
N ARG A 873 -18.24 3.68 17.33
CA ARG A 873 -19.08 4.28 16.30
C ARG A 873 -20.52 3.74 16.36
N PHE A 874 -20.70 2.42 16.51
CA PHE A 874 -22.02 1.82 16.72
C PHE A 874 -22.67 2.25 18.03
N ILE A 875 -21.91 2.35 19.13
CA ILE A 875 -22.41 2.85 20.40
C ILE A 875 -22.94 4.27 20.26
N ALA A 876 -22.21 5.17 19.59
CA ALA A 876 -22.66 6.54 19.34
C ALA A 876 -23.93 6.59 18.48
N GLY A 877 -24.01 5.78 17.42
CA GLY A 877 -25.21 5.68 16.59
C GLY A 877 -26.42 5.17 17.35
N LEU A 878 -26.26 4.10 18.16
CA LEU A 878 -27.32 3.52 18.98
C LEU A 878 -27.85 4.51 20.03
N ALA A 879 -26.99 5.39 20.57
CA ALA A 879 -27.38 6.34 21.61
C ALA A 879 -28.45 7.36 21.15
N TRP A 880 -28.59 7.59 19.85
CA TRP A 880 -29.39 8.69 19.30
C TRP A 880 -30.28 8.33 18.12
N CYS A 881 -30.30 7.06 17.71
CA CYS A 881 -31.06 6.62 16.55
C CYS A 881 -32.57 6.82 16.72
N SER A 882 -33.21 7.32 15.66
CA SER A 882 -34.68 7.21 15.45
C SER A 882 -35.17 5.75 15.55
N VAL A 883 -34.24 4.82 15.31
CA VAL A 883 -34.36 3.36 15.34
C VAL A 883 -34.11 2.77 16.75
N LEU A 884 -33.73 3.55 17.77
CA LEU A 884 -33.53 3.06 19.14
C LEU A 884 -34.76 2.30 19.66
N LYS A 885 -35.96 2.83 19.41
CA LYS A 885 -37.23 2.15 19.73
C LYS A 885 -37.41 0.83 18.99
N THR A 886 -36.83 0.70 17.80
CA THR A 886 -36.83 -0.55 17.02
C THR A 886 -35.82 -1.54 17.62
N VAL A 887 -34.63 -1.08 18.02
CA VAL A 887 -33.64 -1.91 18.73
C VAL A 887 -34.15 -2.38 20.09
N GLU A 888 -34.80 -1.51 20.85
CA GLU A 888 -35.41 -1.87 22.14
C GLU A 888 -36.50 -2.93 21.99
N LYS A 889 -37.26 -2.89 20.89
CA LYS A 889 -38.19 -3.98 20.54
C LYS A 889 -37.49 -5.29 20.19
N ILE A 890 -36.26 -5.23 19.66
CA ILE A 890 -35.48 -6.41 19.23
C ILE A 890 -34.74 -7.04 20.41
N LEU A 891 -34.03 -6.21 21.20
CA LEU A 891 -33.07 -6.62 22.21
C LEU A 891 -33.59 -6.46 23.65
N GLY A 892 -34.61 -5.63 23.87
CA GLY A 892 -35.16 -5.29 25.20
C GLY A 892 -35.00 -3.83 25.54
N GLU A 893 -35.75 -3.38 26.56
CA GLU A 893 -35.63 -2.01 27.08
C GLU A 893 -34.19 -1.76 27.53
N PHE A 894 -33.61 -0.69 26.99
CA PHE A 894 -32.28 -0.25 27.37
C PHE A 894 -32.34 0.50 28.69
N GLU A 895 -31.28 0.40 29.48
CA GLU A 895 -31.19 1.16 30.72
C GLU A 895 -31.08 2.66 30.40
N GLY A 896 -32.12 3.42 30.75
CA GLY A 896 -32.21 4.85 30.41
C GLY A 896 -31.06 5.71 30.97
N ASN A 897 -30.44 5.29 32.07
CA ASN A 897 -29.26 5.96 32.62
C ASN A 897 -28.02 5.74 31.72
N THR A 898 -27.85 4.53 31.18
CA THR A 898 -26.76 4.17 30.28
C THR A 898 -26.83 4.95 28.98
N VAL A 899 -28.03 5.05 28.39
CA VAL A 899 -28.25 5.87 27.19
C VAL A 899 -27.84 7.32 27.47
N LYS A 900 -28.36 7.94 28.54
CA LYS A 900 -28.01 9.33 28.90
C LYS A 900 -26.51 9.53 29.16
N CYS A 901 -25.85 8.58 29.81
CA CYS A 901 -24.41 8.61 30.06
C CYS A 901 -23.61 8.64 28.74
N ILE A 902 -23.91 7.73 27.81
CA ILE A 902 -23.24 7.68 26.49
C ILE A 902 -23.52 8.94 25.68
N GLN A 903 -24.77 9.40 25.68
CA GLN A 903 -25.19 10.63 25.01
C GLN A 903 -24.38 11.84 25.48
N GLU A 904 -24.24 12.01 26.80
CA GLU A 904 -23.45 13.09 27.39
C GLU A 904 -21.95 12.92 27.13
N TRP A 905 -21.43 11.69 27.19
CA TRP A 905 -20.03 11.39 26.88
C TRP A 905 -19.67 11.77 25.44
N VAL A 906 -20.46 11.35 24.43
CA VAL A 906 -20.26 11.72 23.02
C VAL A 906 -20.29 13.24 22.86
N LYS A 907 -21.26 13.92 23.48
CA LYS A 907 -21.37 15.38 23.44
C LYS A 907 -20.12 16.07 23.98
N GLN A 908 -19.66 15.66 25.16
CA GLN A 908 -18.49 16.25 25.82
C GLN A 908 -17.18 15.95 25.08
N LYS A 909 -17.01 14.73 24.56
CA LYS A 909 -15.84 14.36 23.76
C LYS A 909 -15.82 15.13 22.44
N ALA A 910 -16.97 15.29 21.78
CA ALA A 910 -17.07 16.06 20.55
C ALA A 910 -16.70 17.52 20.75
N LYS A 911 -17.25 18.17 21.79
CA LYS A 911 -16.95 19.56 22.13
C LYS A 911 -15.46 19.78 22.42
N ARG A 912 -14.83 18.87 23.18
CA ARG A 912 -13.39 18.95 23.51
C ARG A 912 -12.49 18.72 22.30
N THR A 913 -12.83 17.75 21.46
CA THR A 913 -11.96 17.28 20.37
C THR A 913 -12.03 18.21 19.16
N LEU A 914 -13.25 18.63 18.77
CA LEU A 914 -13.44 19.51 17.60
C LEU A 914 -12.94 20.93 17.83
N GLN A 915 -12.85 21.38 19.09
CA GLN A 915 -12.19 22.62 19.49
C GLN A 915 -10.68 22.44 19.72
N GLY A 916 -10.21 21.19 19.76
CA GLY A 916 -8.81 20.83 19.96
C GLY A 916 -8.00 20.85 18.66
N GLY A 917 -6.74 20.39 18.74
CA GLY A 917 -5.79 20.41 17.61
C GLY A 917 -5.53 19.05 16.94
N ASP A 918 -6.09 17.95 17.46
CA ASP A 918 -5.88 16.62 16.89
C ASP A 918 -6.88 16.36 15.76
N LYS A 919 -6.36 16.35 14.53
CA LYS A 919 -7.14 16.21 13.29
C LYS A 919 -7.69 14.79 13.11
N SER A 920 -6.94 13.78 13.53
CA SER A 920 -7.35 12.37 13.40
C SER A 920 -8.52 12.08 14.34
N GLU A 921 -8.39 12.51 15.60
CA GLU A 921 -9.45 12.39 16.59
C GLU A 921 -10.68 13.23 16.20
N SER A 922 -10.48 14.41 15.63
CA SER A 922 -11.58 15.25 15.12
C SER A 922 -12.38 14.54 14.03
N LEU A 923 -11.71 13.90 13.08
CA LEU A 923 -12.37 13.14 12.02
C LEU A 923 -13.14 11.93 12.57
N ARG A 924 -12.56 11.19 13.52
CA ARG A 924 -13.24 10.07 14.21
C ARG A 924 -14.52 10.51 14.92
N VAL A 925 -14.45 11.63 15.63
CA VAL A 925 -15.63 12.23 16.26
C VAL A 925 -16.68 12.65 15.23
N CYS A 926 -16.26 13.20 14.08
CA CYS A 926 -17.20 13.51 13.00
C CYS A 926 -17.94 12.26 12.50
N TYR A 927 -17.28 11.09 12.41
CA TYR A 927 -17.96 9.83 12.11
C TYR A 927 -19.02 9.46 13.16
N TRP A 928 -18.71 9.62 14.45
CA TRP A 928 -19.67 9.33 15.52
C TRP A 928 -20.88 10.26 15.44
N LEU A 929 -20.64 11.56 15.26
CA LEU A 929 -21.68 12.56 15.08
C LEU A 929 -22.55 12.26 13.86
N CYS A 930 -21.94 11.85 12.74
CA CYS A 930 -22.65 11.43 11.54
C CYS A 930 -23.55 10.22 11.79
N GLU A 931 -23.11 9.23 12.58
CA GLU A 931 -23.96 8.08 12.94
C GLU A 931 -25.15 8.47 13.81
N THR A 932 -25.05 9.53 14.63
CA THR A 932 -26.17 9.95 15.49
C THR A 932 -27.35 10.52 14.71
N GLN A 933 -27.12 11.11 13.53
CA GLN A 933 -28.10 11.89 12.75
C GLN A 933 -28.85 12.96 13.55
N ASN A 934 -28.34 13.35 14.73
CA ASN A 934 -29.02 14.28 15.62
C ASN A 934 -28.51 15.71 15.38
N LYS A 935 -29.27 16.48 14.60
CA LYS A 935 -28.93 17.88 14.28
C LYS A 935 -28.76 18.76 15.51
N GLU A 936 -29.55 18.54 16.57
CA GLU A 936 -29.48 19.33 17.80
C GLU A 936 -28.19 19.03 18.57
N LEU A 937 -27.85 17.75 18.73
CA LEU A 937 -26.59 17.33 19.34
C LEU A 937 -25.39 17.87 18.55
N ILE A 938 -25.41 17.70 17.23
CA ILE A 938 -24.31 18.15 16.36
C ILE A 938 -24.14 19.67 16.48
N ARG A 939 -25.25 20.42 16.44
CA ARG A 939 -25.24 21.88 16.64
C ARG A 939 -24.73 22.28 18.03
N ASP A 940 -25.14 21.58 19.08
CA ASP A 940 -24.70 21.83 20.45
C ASP A 940 -23.22 21.49 20.68
N ALA A 941 -22.73 20.43 20.04
CA ALA A 941 -21.35 19.96 20.16
C ALA A 941 -20.37 20.85 19.37
N ILE A 942 -20.78 21.28 18.17
CA ILE A 942 -19.96 22.10 17.28
C ILE A 942 -20.02 23.57 17.68
N GLY A 943 -21.21 24.11 17.90
CA GLY A 943 -21.43 25.54 18.16
C GLY A 943 -21.29 26.42 16.90
N LYS A 944 -21.81 27.65 16.97
CA LYS A 944 -21.90 28.59 15.83
C LYS A 944 -20.55 29.20 15.39
N ASP A 945 -19.52 29.13 16.23
CA ASP A 945 -18.22 29.79 16.02
C ASP A 945 -17.07 28.83 15.68
N LEU A 946 -17.37 27.55 15.46
CA LEU A 946 -16.34 26.53 15.29
C LEU A 946 -15.55 26.73 14.00
N LYS A 947 -14.24 26.46 14.11
CA LYS A 947 -13.31 26.40 13.00
C LYS A 947 -12.81 24.97 12.88
N LEU A 948 -13.04 24.35 11.73
CA LEU A 948 -12.52 23.02 11.44
C LEU A 948 -11.24 23.13 10.62
N ASP A 949 -10.12 22.65 11.17
CA ASP A 949 -8.81 22.64 10.50
C ASP A 949 -8.39 21.21 10.18
N PHE A 950 -8.52 20.84 8.91
CA PHE A 950 -8.00 19.60 8.35
C PHE A 950 -6.92 19.90 7.30
N ARG A 951 -6.07 20.90 7.53
CA ARG A 951 -4.90 21.13 6.66
C ARG A 951 -3.92 19.96 6.71
N ASN A 952 -3.24 19.67 5.61
CA ASN A 952 -2.24 18.60 5.55
C ASN A 952 -2.78 17.23 6.02
N THR A 953 -4.06 16.95 5.77
CA THR A 953 -4.65 15.63 6.03
C THR A 953 -4.88 14.89 4.71
N THR A 954 -5.08 13.58 4.79
CA THR A 954 -5.57 12.78 3.65
C THR A 954 -7.04 12.49 3.89
N LEU A 955 -7.91 13.01 3.03
CA LEU A 955 -9.36 12.79 3.13
C LEU A 955 -9.85 11.98 1.93
N SER A 956 -10.57 10.91 2.20
CA SER A 956 -11.33 10.16 1.21
C SER A 956 -12.66 10.86 0.88
N ALA A 957 -13.34 10.40 -0.19
CA ALA A 957 -14.68 10.86 -0.51
C ALA A 957 -15.70 10.60 0.62
N VAL A 958 -15.48 9.55 1.43
CA VAL A 958 -16.32 9.22 2.59
C VAL A 958 -16.10 10.22 3.71
N ASP A 959 -14.85 10.55 4.01
CA ASP A 959 -14.50 11.58 5.00
C ASP A 959 -15.14 12.90 4.61
N CYS A 960 -15.06 13.26 3.33
CA CYS A 960 -15.70 14.43 2.76
C CYS A 960 -17.22 14.44 2.92
N ALA A 961 -17.89 13.31 2.71
CA ALA A 961 -19.34 13.17 2.91
C ALA A 961 -19.74 13.26 4.39
N VAL A 962 -18.95 12.65 5.27
CA VAL A 962 -19.14 12.73 6.73
C VAL A 962 -18.98 14.16 7.22
N LEU A 963 -17.90 14.85 6.79
CA LEU A 963 -17.69 16.25 7.09
C LEU A 963 -18.84 17.10 6.56
N ALA A 964 -19.28 16.90 5.32
CA ALA A 964 -20.41 17.63 4.75
C ALA A 964 -21.70 17.44 5.55
N SER A 965 -22.02 16.20 5.94
CA SER A 965 -23.20 15.89 6.74
C SER A 965 -23.15 16.52 8.13
N VAL A 966 -21.98 16.50 8.78
CA VAL A 966 -21.79 17.11 10.09
C VAL A 966 -21.90 18.64 10.00
N ILE A 967 -21.26 19.25 8.99
CA ILE A 967 -21.26 20.70 8.76
C ILE A 967 -22.65 21.21 8.39
N SER A 968 -23.41 20.49 7.55
CA SER A 968 -24.75 20.90 7.14
C SER A 968 -25.74 20.91 8.31
N CYS A 969 -25.48 20.15 9.37
CA CYS A 969 -26.27 20.17 10.60
C CYS A 969 -26.00 21.41 11.48
N CYS A 970 -24.86 22.09 11.31
CA CYS A 970 -24.52 23.30 12.06
C CYS A 970 -25.33 24.53 11.61
N GLY A 971 -25.82 24.53 10.37
CA GLY A 971 -26.45 25.67 9.71
C GLY A 971 -25.43 26.69 9.18
N GLU A 972 -24.56 27.22 10.06
CA GLU A 972 -23.45 28.11 9.69
C GLU A 972 -22.18 27.70 10.45
N LEU A 973 -21.12 27.35 9.71
CA LEU A 973 -19.79 27.09 10.22
C LEU A 973 -18.88 28.29 9.90
N LYS A 974 -18.16 28.80 10.90
CA LYS A 974 -17.31 29.98 10.76
C LYS A 974 -16.17 29.79 9.75
N GLU A 975 -15.46 28.67 9.84
CA GLU A 975 -14.28 28.40 9.02
C GLU A 975 -14.07 26.91 8.79
N LEU A 976 -13.83 26.54 7.53
CA LEU A 976 -13.33 25.23 7.14
C LEU A 976 -11.99 25.40 6.41
N ASN A 977 -10.93 24.81 6.95
CA ASN A 977 -9.60 24.87 6.38
C ASN A 977 -9.11 23.49 5.94
N LEU A 978 -9.05 23.27 4.63
CA LEU A 978 -8.57 22.06 3.99
C LEU A 978 -7.27 22.30 3.20
N SER A 979 -6.56 23.41 3.45
CA SER A 979 -5.35 23.74 2.69
C SER A 979 -4.28 22.65 2.80
N GLU A 980 -3.56 22.39 1.70
CA GLU A 980 -2.51 21.36 1.60
C GLU A 980 -3.04 19.93 1.79
N THR A 981 -4.35 19.72 1.67
CA THR A 981 -5.01 18.41 1.64
C THR A 981 -5.35 18.08 0.19
N PRO A 982 -4.81 17.00 -0.40
CA PRO A 982 -5.14 16.60 -1.75
C PRO A 982 -6.62 16.18 -1.82
N LEU A 983 -7.39 16.86 -2.67
CA LEU A 983 -8.83 16.63 -2.86
C LEU A 983 -9.11 16.35 -4.33
N THR A 984 -9.91 15.32 -4.55
CA THR A 984 -10.33 14.91 -5.89
C THR A 984 -11.67 15.55 -6.26
N PRO A 985 -12.09 15.50 -7.53
CA PRO A 985 -13.37 16.07 -7.95
C PRO A 985 -14.56 15.52 -7.18
N GLU A 986 -14.55 14.23 -6.85
CA GLU A 986 -15.61 13.59 -6.07
C GLU A 986 -15.58 14.05 -4.61
N CYS A 987 -14.40 14.19 -3.98
CA CYS A 987 -14.28 14.80 -2.64
C CYS A 987 -14.93 16.19 -2.60
N ILE A 988 -14.66 17.04 -3.59
CA ILE A 988 -15.27 18.38 -3.70
C ILE A 988 -16.78 18.29 -3.93
N ARG A 989 -17.25 17.36 -4.76
CA ARG A 989 -18.67 17.14 -4.99
C ARG A 989 -19.38 16.74 -3.70
N ARG A 990 -18.79 15.87 -2.88
CA ARG A 990 -19.35 15.48 -1.57
C ARG A 990 -19.32 16.61 -0.54
N LEU A 991 -18.28 17.45 -0.57
CA LEU A 991 -18.18 18.62 0.30
C LEU A 991 -19.08 19.79 -0.12
N ALA A 992 -19.60 19.81 -1.34
CA ALA A 992 -20.33 20.96 -1.90
C ALA A 992 -21.49 21.43 -1.00
N GLU A 993 -22.29 20.50 -0.45
CA GLU A 993 -23.37 20.86 0.48
C GLU A 993 -22.81 21.48 1.77
N GLY A 994 -21.76 20.89 2.35
CA GLY A 994 -21.08 21.43 3.53
C GLY A 994 -20.44 22.80 3.29
N PHE A 995 -19.85 23.03 2.12
CA PHE A 995 -19.28 24.32 1.74
C PHE A 995 -20.32 25.42 1.71
N SER A 996 -21.55 25.12 1.26
CA SER A 996 -22.64 26.09 1.23
C SER A 996 -23.01 26.60 2.63
N CYS A 997 -22.68 25.85 3.70
CA CYS A 997 -22.89 26.20 5.10
C CYS A 997 -21.68 26.91 5.76
N CYS A 998 -20.57 27.11 5.05
CA CYS A 998 -19.34 27.69 5.63
C CYS A 998 -19.19 29.18 5.29
N SER A 999 -18.91 30.04 6.27
CA SER A 999 -18.65 31.47 6.02
C SER A 999 -17.28 31.71 5.37
N VAL A 1000 -16.27 30.90 5.75
CA VAL A 1000 -14.89 30.98 5.25
C VAL A 1000 -14.40 29.58 4.85
N VAL A 1001 -13.92 29.43 3.61
CA VAL A 1001 -13.39 28.17 3.09
C VAL A 1001 -11.97 28.36 2.54
N TRP A 1002 -11.02 27.56 3.03
CA TRP A 1002 -9.64 27.52 2.56
C TRP A 1002 -9.32 26.20 1.86
N LEU A 1003 -8.96 26.29 0.59
CA LEU A 1003 -8.61 25.17 -0.29
C LEU A 1003 -7.26 25.42 -0.99
N ARG A 1004 -6.28 26.02 -0.30
CA ARG A 1004 -4.98 26.33 -0.92
C ARG A 1004 -4.19 25.03 -1.18
N SER A 1005 -3.61 24.87 -2.37
CA SER A 1005 -2.73 23.73 -2.69
C SER A 1005 -3.40 22.36 -2.44
N CYS A 1006 -4.65 22.22 -2.86
CA CYS A 1006 -5.46 21.01 -2.69
C CYS A 1006 -5.49 20.10 -3.94
N ASN A 1007 -4.66 20.39 -4.95
CA ASN A 1007 -4.64 19.70 -6.24
C ASN A 1007 -5.97 19.80 -7.02
N LEU A 1008 -6.69 20.91 -6.87
CA LEU A 1008 -7.95 21.11 -7.60
C LEU A 1008 -7.67 21.37 -9.08
N SER A 1009 -8.46 20.73 -9.94
CA SER A 1009 -8.45 20.90 -11.40
C SER A 1009 -9.76 21.54 -11.88
N ALA A 1010 -9.86 21.82 -13.19
CA ALA A 1010 -11.08 22.34 -13.81
C ALA A 1010 -12.33 21.50 -13.47
N ARG A 1011 -12.19 20.17 -13.35
CA ARG A 1011 -13.30 19.25 -13.03
C ARG A 1011 -13.94 19.50 -11.65
N CYS A 1012 -13.21 20.14 -10.73
CA CYS A 1012 -13.72 20.46 -9.40
C CYS A 1012 -14.61 21.72 -9.38
N CYS A 1013 -14.48 22.58 -10.40
CA CYS A 1013 -15.06 23.93 -10.39
C CYS A 1013 -16.58 23.92 -10.55
N SER A 1014 -17.16 22.95 -11.25
CA SER A 1014 -18.62 22.79 -11.37
C SER A 1014 -19.29 22.57 -10.00
N ALA A 1015 -18.72 21.71 -9.16
CA ALA A 1015 -19.22 21.45 -7.81
C ALA A 1015 -19.07 22.67 -6.88
N LEU A 1016 -17.94 23.39 -6.96
CA LEU A 1016 -17.75 24.66 -6.23
C LEU A 1016 -18.76 25.73 -6.70
N SER A 1017 -18.97 25.82 -8.01
CA SER A 1017 -19.95 26.73 -8.63
C SER A 1017 -21.37 26.42 -8.14
N SER A 1018 -21.74 25.14 -8.08
CA SER A 1018 -23.01 24.69 -7.52
C SER A 1018 -23.15 25.12 -6.05
N ALA A 1019 -22.13 24.90 -5.22
CA ALA A 1019 -22.16 25.28 -3.80
C ALA A 1019 -22.34 26.80 -3.58
N LEU A 1020 -21.76 27.63 -4.45
CA LEU A 1020 -21.94 29.08 -4.44
C LEU A 1020 -23.33 29.52 -4.92
N SER A 1021 -24.00 28.69 -5.72
CA SER A 1021 -25.29 28.99 -6.35
C SER A 1021 -26.49 28.50 -5.54
N THR A 1022 -26.29 27.57 -4.59
CA THR A 1022 -27.35 26.99 -3.77
C THR A 1022 -28.10 28.06 -2.96
N PRO A 1023 -29.44 27.96 -2.84
CA PRO A 1023 -30.20 28.81 -1.92
C PRO A 1023 -29.61 28.73 -0.50
N ASN A 1024 -29.49 29.89 0.17
CA ASN A 1024 -28.85 30.00 1.48
C ASN A 1024 -27.34 29.74 1.52
N SER A 1025 -26.61 29.89 0.42
CA SER A 1025 -25.14 29.89 0.44
C SER A 1025 -24.60 30.93 1.44
N TRP A 1026 -23.70 30.51 2.33
CA TRP A 1026 -23.02 31.32 3.36
C TRP A 1026 -21.57 31.77 3.04
N PRO A 1027 -20.82 31.18 2.09
CA PRO A 1027 -19.47 31.61 1.78
C PRO A 1027 -19.34 33.11 1.52
N THR A 1028 -18.54 33.76 2.35
CA THR A 1028 -18.11 35.16 2.18
C THR A 1028 -16.64 35.25 1.76
N LEU A 1029 -15.87 34.19 2.04
CA LEU A 1029 -14.47 34.06 1.63
C LEU A 1029 -14.20 32.66 1.06
N LEU A 1030 -13.53 32.63 -0.09
CA LEU A 1030 -13.05 31.41 -0.72
C LEU A 1030 -11.59 31.60 -1.15
N GLY A 1031 -10.69 30.80 -0.56
CA GLY A 1031 -9.27 30.79 -0.92
C GLY A 1031 -8.90 29.55 -1.73
N LEU A 1032 -8.54 29.73 -3.00
CA LEU A 1032 -8.21 28.67 -3.96
C LEU A 1032 -6.77 28.74 -4.47
N ASN A 1033 -5.90 29.51 -3.81
CA ASN A 1033 -4.51 29.70 -4.21
C ASN A 1033 -3.79 28.37 -4.49
N GLU A 1034 -2.87 28.37 -5.47
CA GLU A 1034 -1.99 27.24 -5.77
C GLU A 1034 -2.76 25.96 -6.21
N ASN A 1035 -3.86 26.12 -6.95
CA ASN A 1035 -4.57 25.01 -7.62
C ASN A 1035 -4.65 25.25 -9.13
N ASN A 1036 -4.16 24.32 -9.93
CA ASN A 1036 -4.15 24.43 -11.39
C ASN A 1036 -5.54 24.11 -11.98
N MET A 1037 -6.46 25.07 -11.89
CA MET A 1037 -7.85 24.93 -12.39
C MET A 1037 -7.99 25.30 -13.86
N GLU A 1038 -6.97 25.96 -14.43
CA GLU A 1038 -6.95 26.44 -15.82
C GLU A 1038 -8.12 27.41 -16.13
N ASP A 1039 -8.15 27.94 -17.35
CA ASP A 1039 -9.17 28.92 -17.75
C ASP A 1039 -10.58 28.31 -17.76
N SER A 1040 -10.72 27.05 -18.19
CA SER A 1040 -12.01 26.35 -18.21
C SER A 1040 -12.62 26.14 -16.83
N GLY A 1041 -11.78 25.90 -15.81
CA GLY A 1041 -12.27 25.80 -14.43
C GLY A 1041 -12.77 27.16 -13.91
N MET A 1042 -12.07 28.24 -14.27
CA MET A 1042 -12.48 29.59 -13.91
C MET A 1042 -13.80 29.99 -14.58
N GLU A 1043 -14.01 29.63 -15.86
CA GLU A 1043 -15.28 29.86 -16.55
C GLU A 1043 -16.47 29.19 -15.83
N GLN A 1044 -16.31 27.94 -15.40
CA GLN A 1044 -17.33 27.23 -14.62
C GLN A 1044 -17.58 27.89 -13.26
N LEU A 1045 -16.53 28.32 -12.56
CA LEU A 1045 -16.67 29.01 -11.27
C LEU A 1045 -17.39 30.36 -11.42
N CYS A 1046 -17.16 31.07 -12.53
CA CYS A 1046 -17.82 32.33 -12.87
C CYS A 1046 -19.35 32.19 -13.05
N GLU A 1047 -19.87 31.01 -13.37
CA GLU A 1047 -21.33 30.77 -13.39
C GLU A 1047 -21.92 30.94 -11.99
N GLY A 1048 -21.31 30.34 -10.98
CA GLY A 1048 -21.78 30.42 -9.61
C GLY A 1048 -21.56 31.79 -8.96
N LEU A 1049 -20.47 32.47 -9.31
CA LEU A 1049 -20.21 33.85 -8.86
C LEU A 1049 -21.23 34.88 -9.38
N ARG A 1050 -21.92 34.58 -10.50
CA ARG A 1050 -22.99 35.43 -11.05
C ARG A 1050 -24.36 35.12 -10.48
N SER A 1051 -24.50 34.04 -9.72
CA SER A 1051 -25.76 33.62 -9.12
C SER A 1051 -26.27 34.68 -8.13
N PRO A 1052 -27.58 34.97 -8.11
CA PRO A 1052 -28.17 35.87 -7.11
C PRO A 1052 -28.04 35.33 -5.67
N ASN A 1053 -27.77 34.04 -5.52
CA ASN A 1053 -27.58 33.42 -4.21
C ASN A 1053 -26.14 33.55 -3.67
N CYS A 1054 -25.19 34.00 -4.50
CA CYS A 1054 -23.78 34.08 -4.11
C CYS A 1054 -23.53 35.27 -3.18
N LYS A 1055 -22.97 35.01 -1.99
CA LYS A 1055 -22.62 36.04 -0.99
C LYS A 1055 -21.11 36.31 -0.89
N LEU A 1056 -20.34 35.78 -1.85
CA LEU A 1056 -18.89 35.80 -1.79
C LEU A 1056 -18.34 37.23 -1.92
N LYS A 1057 -17.56 37.67 -0.93
CA LYS A 1057 -16.92 38.98 -0.90
C LYS A 1057 -15.44 38.94 -1.23
N LYS A 1058 -14.75 37.86 -0.83
CA LYS A 1058 -13.30 37.73 -0.98
C LYS A 1058 -12.94 36.44 -1.73
N LEU A 1059 -12.23 36.58 -2.84
CA LEU A 1059 -11.79 35.45 -3.66
C LEU A 1059 -10.28 35.52 -3.90
N TRP A 1060 -9.56 34.46 -3.52
CA TRP A 1060 -8.10 34.35 -3.72
C TRP A 1060 -7.78 33.25 -4.74
N LEU A 1061 -7.14 33.63 -5.84
CA LEU A 1061 -6.83 32.79 -6.99
C LEU A 1061 -5.35 32.95 -7.39
N LYS A 1062 -4.45 33.09 -6.41
CA LYS A 1062 -3.01 33.23 -6.69
C LYS A 1062 -2.46 31.92 -7.26
N SER A 1063 -1.70 31.99 -8.37
CA SER A 1063 -1.02 30.81 -8.96
C SER A 1063 -1.98 29.66 -9.29
N CYS A 1064 -3.05 29.94 -10.03
CA CYS A 1064 -4.09 28.99 -10.39
C CYS A 1064 -4.05 28.50 -11.85
N GLY A 1065 -2.98 28.86 -12.59
CA GLY A 1065 -2.84 28.50 -14.01
C GLY A 1065 -3.74 29.32 -14.94
N LEU A 1066 -4.19 30.51 -14.51
CA LEU A 1066 -5.09 31.36 -15.29
C LEU A 1066 -4.31 32.18 -16.34
N THR A 1067 -4.95 32.43 -17.48
CA THR A 1067 -4.43 33.27 -18.58
C THR A 1067 -5.41 34.37 -18.95
N SER A 1068 -5.14 35.14 -20.02
CA SER A 1068 -6.11 36.12 -20.52
C SER A 1068 -7.45 35.51 -20.93
N ALA A 1069 -7.51 34.22 -21.26
CA ALA A 1069 -8.74 33.62 -21.81
C ALA A 1069 -9.91 33.68 -20.81
N CYS A 1070 -9.67 33.53 -19.50
CA CYS A 1070 -10.73 33.62 -18.49
C CYS A 1070 -11.13 35.04 -18.08
N CYS A 1071 -10.37 36.07 -18.49
CA CYS A 1071 -10.57 37.45 -18.00
C CYS A 1071 -11.89 38.07 -18.49
N SER A 1072 -12.41 37.66 -19.65
CA SER A 1072 -13.74 38.07 -20.12
C SER A 1072 -14.86 37.54 -19.20
N ALA A 1073 -14.76 36.28 -18.76
CA ALA A 1073 -15.69 35.68 -17.81
C ALA A 1073 -15.62 36.38 -16.44
N LEU A 1074 -14.42 36.65 -15.93
CA LEU A 1074 -14.24 37.44 -14.70
C LEU A 1074 -14.78 38.87 -14.81
N SER A 1075 -14.57 39.52 -15.95
CA SER A 1075 -15.14 40.85 -16.24
C SER A 1075 -16.67 40.84 -16.20
N SER A 1076 -17.29 39.77 -16.71
CA SER A 1076 -18.75 39.58 -16.62
C SER A 1076 -19.25 39.39 -15.18
N VAL A 1077 -18.46 38.76 -14.31
CA VAL A 1077 -18.76 38.64 -12.87
C VAL A 1077 -18.71 40.02 -12.21
N LEU A 1078 -17.66 40.81 -12.47
CA LEU A 1078 -17.52 42.16 -11.91
C LEU A 1078 -18.64 43.11 -12.38
N SER A 1079 -19.13 42.93 -13.61
CA SER A 1079 -20.22 43.72 -14.18
C SER A 1079 -21.62 43.31 -13.73
N SER A 1080 -21.76 42.16 -13.07
CA SER A 1080 -23.06 41.59 -12.70
C SER A 1080 -23.64 42.29 -11.47
N PRO A 1081 -24.93 42.66 -11.48
CA PRO A 1081 -25.59 43.27 -10.32
C PRO A 1081 -25.66 42.34 -9.10
N ASN A 1082 -25.56 41.03 -9.34
CA ASN A 1082 -25.62 40.00 -8.29
C ASN A 1082 -24.29 39.85 -7.55
N SER A 1083 -23.17 40.27 -8.14
CA SER A 1083 -21.85 40.10 -7.55
C SER A 1083 -21.71 40.89 -6.25
N GLN A 1084 -21.09 40.27 -5.24
CA GLN A 1084 -20.79 40.87 -3.93
C GLN A 1084 -19.29 40.97 -3.67
N LEU A 1085 -18.45 40.69 -4.68
CA LEU A 1085 -17.00 40.68 -4.54
C LEU A 1085 -16.46 42.08 -4.25
N THR A 1086 -15.77 42.22 -3.12
CA THR A 1086 -15.01 43.43 -2.74
C THR A 1086 -13.50 43.20 -2.80
N TYR A 1087 -13.04 41.95 -2.80
CA TYR A 1087 -11.62 41.62 -2.92
C TYR A 1087 -11.39 40.48 -3.91
N LEU A 1088 -10.48 40.69 -4.86
CA LEU A 1088 -10.04 39.70 -5.82
C LEU A 1088 -8.51 39.70 -5.93
N SER A 1089 -7.89 38.52 -5.77
CA SER A 1089 -6.45 38.34 -5.99
C SER A 1089 -6.19 37.34 -7.09
N LEU A 1090 -5.60 37.81 -8.20
CA LEU A 1090 -5.19 37.02 -9.37
C LEU A 1090 -3.67 37.00 -9.55
N SER A 1091 -2.91 37.38 -8.51
CA SER A 1091 -1.45 37.46 -8.56
C SER A 1091 -0.80 36.14 -8.99
N TYR A 1092 0.36 36.18 -9.63
CA TYR A 1092 1.08 35.00 -10.11
C TYR A 1092 0.28 34.14 -11.11
N ASN A 1093 -0.57 34.75 -11.95
CA ASN A 1093 -1.20 34.13 -13.10
C ASN A 1093 -0.81 34.86 -14.38
N ASN A 1094 -0.61 34.16 -15.50
CA ASN A 1094 -0.09 34.76 -16.71
C ASN A 1094 -1.20 35.44 -17.56
N LEU A 1095 -1.85 36.46 -16.98
CA LEU A 1095 -2.99 37.15 -17.60
C LEU A 1095 -2.56 38.03 -18.78
N GLY A 1096 -1.36 38.62 -18.71
CA GLY A 1096 -0.86 39.54 -19.73
C GLY A 1096 -1.67 40.84 -19.87
N ASP A 1097 -1.27 41.68 -20.83
CA ASP A 1097 -1.92 42.98 -21.05
C ASP A 1097 -3.37 42.84 -21.57
N SER A 1098 -3.65 41.81 -22.38
CA SER A 1098 -4.99 41.51 -22.89
C SER A 1098 -5.96 41.22 -21.74
N GLY A 1099 -5.54 40.37 -20.79
CA GLY A 1099 -6.33 40.07 -19.59
C GLY A 1099 -6.57 41.31 -18.72
N ALA A 1100 -5.56 42.17 -18.56
CA ALA A 1100 -5.70 43.43 -17.83
C ALA A 1100 -6.74 44.38 -18.46
N ARG A 1101 -6.76 44.50 -19.79
CA ARG A 1101 -7.75 45.31 -20.52
C ARG A 1101 -9.17 44.77 -20.35
N GLN A 1102 -9.35 43.46 -20.49
CA GLN A 1102 -10.66 42.83 -20.31
C GLN A 1102 -11.20 43.01 -18.88
N LEU A 1103 -10.35 42.85 -17.86
CA LEU A 1103 -10.76 43.13 -16.47
C LEU A 1103 -11.14 44.61 -16.26
N SER A 1104 -10.44 45.53 -16.94
CA SER A 1104 -10.72 46.97 -16.87
C SER A 1104 -12.12 47.33 -17.40
N GLU A 1105 -12.69 46.54 -18.31
CA GLU A 1105 -14.07 46.75 -18.77
C GLU A 1105 -15.06 46.49 -17.64
N GLY A 1106 -14.89 45.40 -16.89
CA GLY A 1106 -15.78 45.04 -15.79
C GLY A 1106 -15.65 45.96 -14.58
N LEU A 1107 -14.44 46.49 -14.32
CA LEU A 1107 -14.19 47.48 -13.27
C LEU A 1107 -14.88 48.83 -13.53
N ARG A 1108 -15.19 49.16 -14.79
CA ARG A 1108 -15.92 50.39 -15.15
C ARG A 1108 -17.43 50.29 -14.99
N SER A 1109 -17.96 49.09 -14.74
CA SER A 1109 -19.39 48.90 -14.55
C SER A 1109 -19.87 49.53 -13.25
N ASP A 1110 -21.03 50.21 -13.28
CA ASP A 1110 -21.68 50.76 -12.08
C ASP A 1110 -22.09 49.67 -11.07
N ASN A 1111 -22.18 48.42 -11.52
CA ASN A 1111 -22.47 47.26 -10.67
C ASN A 1111 -21.24 46.71 -9.94
N CYS A 1112 -20.03 47.12 -10.32
CA CYS A 1112 -18.80 46.64 -9.69
C CYS A 1112 -18.71 47.14 -8.26
N LYS A 1113 -18.46 46.23 -7.31
CA LYS A 1113 -18.30 46.53 -5.87
C LYS A 1113 -16.86 46.29 -5.38
N LEU A 1114 -15.94 46.06 -6.30
CA LEU A 1114 -14.58 45.64 -5.98
C LEU A 1114 -13.80 46.80 -5.34
N GLU A 1115 -13.30 46.59 -4.12
CA GLU A 1115 -12.47 47.56 -3.40
C GLU A 1115 -10.98 47.27 -3.56
N THR A 1116 -10.62 46.01 -3.83
CA THR A 1116 -9.22 45.60 -3.98
C THR A 1116 -9.04 44.57 -5.08
N LEU A 1117 -8.13 44.88 -6.01
CA LEU A 1117 -7.64 43.96 -7.03
C LEU A 1117 -6.12 43.76 -6.89
N ARG A 1118 -5.67 42.50 -6.85
CA ARG A 1118 -4.23 42.17 -6.82
C ARG A 1118 -3.78 41.39 -8.05
N LEU A 1119 -2.84 41.96 -8.81
CA LEU A 1119 -2.30 41.49 -10.09
C LEU A 1119 -0.76 41.38 -10.09
N LYS A 1120 -0.14 41.24 -8.90
CA LYS A 1120 1.33 41.12 -8.78
C LYS A 1120 1.83 39.92 -9.57
N TYR A 1121 2.90 40.10 -10.34
CA TYR A 1121 3.50 39.05 -11.17
C TYR A 1121 2.52 38.42 -12.16
N SER A 1122 1.62 39.21 -12.76
CA SER A 1122 0.62 38.71 -13.70
C SER A 1122 0.98 38.82 -15.19
N GLY A 1123 2.25 39.03 -15.51
CA GLY A 1123 2.72 39.19 -16.90
C GLY A 1123 2.32 40.51 -17.57
N ILE A 1124 1.87 41.49 -16.78
CA ILE A 1124 1.43 42.82 -17.26
C ILE A 1124 2.65 43.72 -17.42
N ASN A 1125 2.76 44.39 -18.56
CA ASN A 1125 3.86 45.31 -18.85
C ASN A 1125 3.68 46.67 -18.14
N ASP A 1126 4.74 47.47 -18.03
CA ASP A 1126 4.69 48.75 -17.30
C ASP A 1126 3.78 49.80 -17.94
N SER A 1127 3.52 49.70 -19.25
CA SER A 1127 2.55 50.58 -19.93
C SER A 1127 1.13 50.28 -19.49
N GLU A 1128 0.75 49.02 -19.45
CA GLU A 1128 -0.60 48.62 -19.06
C GLU A 1128 -0.80 48.78 -17.54
N LYS A 1129 0.25 48.63 -16.72
CA LYS A 1129 0.20 49.00 -15.30
C LYS A 1129 -0.13 50.49 -15.10
N ARG A 1130 0.43 51.39 -15.92
CA ARG A 1130 0.09 52.82 -15.89
C ARG A 1130 -1.37 53.08 -16.29
N ASN A 1131 -1.89 52.33 -17.26
CA ASN A 1131 -3.31 52.40 -17.64
C ASN A 1131 -4.21 51.99 -16.48
N LEU A 1132 -3.89 50.88 -15.80
CA LEU A 1132 -4.62 50.43 -14.61
C LEU A 1132 -4.56 51.45 -13.47
N TRP A 1133 -3.41 52.06 -13.23
CA TRP A 1133 -3.28 53.15 -12.24
C TRP A 1133 -4.11 54.38 -12.61
N SER A 1134 -4.17 54.73 -13.90
CA SER A 1134 -5.01 55.82 -14.40
C SER A 1134 -6.50 55.51 -14.22
N LEU A 1135 -6.90 54.25 -14.46
CA LEU A 1135 -8.26 53.77 -14.22
C LEU A 1135 -8.62 53.82 -12.72
N GLU A 1136 -7.72 53.42 -11.84
CA GLU A 1136 -7.91 53.52 -10.38
C GLU A 1136 -8.20 54.98 -9.97
N GLU A 1137 -7.42 55.93 -10.48
CA GLU A 1137 -7.62 57.36 -10.23
C GLU A 1137 -8.92 57.91 -10.83
N GLU A 1138 -9.32 57.43 -12.02
CA GLU A 1138 -10.60 57.77 -12.65
C GLU A 1138 -11.79 57.32 -11.80
N LEU A 1139 -11.78 56.05 -11.37
CA LEU A 1139 -12.82 55.46 -10.53
C LEU A 1139 -12.85 56.11 -9.13
N ARG A 1140 -11.69 56.45 -8.57
CA ARG A 1140 -11.60 57.17 -7.29
C ARG A 1140 -12.26 58.55 -7.37
N LYS A 1141 -12.15 59.25 -8.51
CA LYS A 1141 -12.81 60.54 -8.76
C LYS A 1141 -14.33 60.42 -8.93
N SER A 1142 -14.83 59.30 -9.46
CA SER A 1142 -16.27 59.04 -9.55
C SER A 1142 -16.90 58.56 -8.23
N GLY A 1143 -16.09 58.44 -7.16
CA GLY A 1143 -16.54 58.04 -5.82
C GLY A 1143 -16.40 56.55 -5.53
N HIS A 1144 -15.85 55.76 -6.47
CA HIS A 1144 -15.62 54.33 -6.29
C HIS A 1144 -14.23 54.07 -5.67
N GLN A 1145 -14.18 53.55 -4.44
CA GLN A 1145 -12.92 53.26 -3.75
C GLN A 1145 -12.36 51.90 -4.16
N LEU A 1146 -11.61 51.85 -5.27
CA LEU A 1146 -10.86 50.68 -5.73
C LEU A 1146 -9.36 50.91 -5.50
N THR A 1147 -8.63 49.86 -5.09
CA THR A 1147 -7.17 49.82 -5.05
C THR A 1147 -6.65 48.69 -5.93
N ILE A 1148 -5.81 49.01 -6.91
CA ILE A 1148 -5.21 48.03 -7.83
C ILE A 1148 -3.71 47.91 -7.51
N SER A 1149 -3.28 46.70 -7.14
CA SER A 1149 -1.85 46.41 -6.94
C SER A 1149 -1.32 45.53 -8.07
N THR A 1150 -0.34 46.03 -8.82
CA THR A 1150 0.29 45.34 -9.96
C THR A 1150 1.75 44.96 -9.71
#